data_AF-A0A7S1U3T4-F1
#
_entry.id   AF-A0A7S1U3T4-F1
#
_cell.length_a   1.000
_cell.length_b   1.000
_cell.length_c   1.000
_cell.angle_alpha   90.00
_cell.angle_beta   90.00
_cell.angle_gamma   90.00
#
_symmetry.space_group_name_H-M   'P 1'
#
loop_
_entity.id
_entity.type
_entity.pdbx_description
1 polymer ?
#
loop_
_entity_poly.entity_id
_entity_poly.type
_entity_poly.pdbx_seq_one_letter_code
_entity_poly.pdbx_strand_id
1 'polypeptide(L)'
;GEPAPCLAGLRSSPLPPRIGRGGAPRLCLERVAAASNAESNSDADRNPDMDEVLEQIRGLFDVAEDAEEEGEGEGDASTETEDEAASAAQRDRAYEMFDRLEDVVLAQEDVVEELIPRARAAWEALRHKTTSGEIGFAELQSTFARIDATAQVVEELRLLIGHPEELGVAVARMQDFLLFQRLSGWLPAILKLRELFDDIIALGKDVDPLYDALAQAAARVAGGVADQTLATIPGLVGSVRDVLAPYPAAQLDFLAKLAEDGGFVDWLLARSSTEEFNQLLQVVRGYNEDPRLLSSIASLVTVRTLLIDVIYGQHYADLEGFLDAFKQQDLSGAAQDENSAMWHLGNIVNTFEALVEVFEKQTKSPGIKSCYDLAEILEKGYFVLRATAEASEVVTMELREEGGADGADAAPPRVESIEYLLDLRSKLLMTEIPEEVEAEIGARSLVDAFVGQLQVIGEMQDALLQLHRRGHVAYQAAFRIERRFTLDGRDELLKDLAGLQQDAAAWAATVKAAREKFYFLNSFTMMELLRMRECLNKCVAAEAGDNKDEGGDTDKDTTAQEEAMAMEAAAEAAAAPPQAEPQPDDAKDEGLAQLVSMGFTAMFARAALRETGGNVENAVNFCLSNAQHAERIAAEEELLSGGGGAAAA
;
A
#
# COMPACT_ATOMS: atom_id res chain seq x y z
N GLY A 1 -50.74 3.44 -62.96
CA GLY A 1 -49.50 4.05 -62.47
C GLY A 1 -48.88 3.03 -61.55
N GLU A 2 -47.69 2.57 -61.91
CA GLU A 2 -47.02 1.37 -61.40
C GLU A 2 -46.94 1.27 -59.86
N PRO A 3 -47.15 0.07 -59.28
CA PRO A 3 -46.70 -0.24 -57.92
C PRO A 3 -45.27 -0.80 -57.95
N ALA A 4 -44.41 -0.24 -57.10
CA ALA A 4 -43.02 -0.66 -56.89
C ALA A 4 -42.92 -2.00 -56.12
N PRO A 5 -41.80 -2.73 -56.24
CA PRO A 5 -41.75 -4.17 -56.02
C PRO A 5 -41.34 -4.58 -54.58
N CYS A 6 -41.74 -5.81 -54.25
CA CYS A 6 -41.30 -6.58 -53.10
C CYS A 6 -39.77 -6.77 -53.05
N LEU A 7 -39.18 -6.65 -51.86
CA LEU A 7 -37.89 -7.25 -51.53
C LEU A 7 -38.02 -8.14 -50.30
N ALA A 8 -38.01 -9.44 -50.57
CA ALA A 8 -37.67 -10.49 -49.63
C ALA A 8 -36.14 -10.57 -49.54
N GLY A 9 -35.59 -10.60 -48.32
CA GLY A 9 -34.15 -10.69 -48.08
C GLY A 9 -33.80 -10.74 -46.60
N LEU A 10 -34.40 -11.67 -45.84
CA LEU A 10 -33.97 -11.99 -44.48
C LEU A 10 -32.67 -12.81 -44.56
N ARG A 11 -31.54 -12.20 -44.21
CA ARG A 11 -30.36 -12.90 -43.69
C ARG A 11 -30.19 -12.48 -42.23
N SER A 12 -30.25 -13.48 -41.36
CA SER A 12 -29.94 -13.40 -39.94
C SER A 12 -28.46 -13.07 -39.72
N SER A 13 -28.18 -12.01 -38.98
CA SER A 13 -26.89 -11.77 -38.32
C SER A 13 -27.09 -11.81 -36.80
N PRO A 14 -26.06 -12.23 -36.03
CA PRO A 14 -26.21 -12.63 -34.64
C PRO A 14 -26.25 -11.42 -33.70
N LEU A 15 -26.98 -11.60 -32.60
CA LEU A 15 -27.08 -10.66 -31.48
C LEU A 15 -25.69 -10.39 -30.85
N PRO A 16 -25.41 -9.16 -30.40
CA PRO A 16 -24.25 -8.88 -29.56
C PRO A 16 -24.46 -9.43 -28.12
N PRO A 17 -23.37 -9.71 -27.38
CA PRO A 17 -23.44 -10.30 -26.05
C PRO A 17 -24.06 -9.33 -25.04
N ARG A 18 -24.81 -9.90 -24.08
CA ARG A 18 -25.38 -9.21 -22.92
C ARG A 18 -24.25 -8.57 -22.10
N ILE A 19 -24.24 -7.24 -22.06
CA ILE A 19 -23.50 -6.47 -21.05
C ILE A 19 -24.29 -6.56 -19.73
N GLY A 20 -23.55 -6.77 -18.64
CA GLY A 20 -24.07 -7.08 -17.31
C GLY A 20 -25.06 -6.04 -16.76
N ARG A 21 -26.07 -6.55 -16.06
CA ARG A 21 -26.97 -5.77 -15.20
C ARG A 21 -26.18 -5.23 -14.03
N GLY A 22 -26.11 -3.90 -13.87
CA GLY A 22 -25.51 -3.29 -12.69
C GLY A 22 -25.65 -1.78 -12.52
N GLY A 23 -25.95 -0.99 -13.57
CA GLY A 23 -25.88 0.49 -13.45
C GLY A 23 -27.18 1.28 -13.67
N ALA A 24 -28.26 0.66 -14.15
CA ALA A 24 -29.42 1.41 -14.66
C ALA A 24 -30.44 1.93 -13.62
N PRO A 25 -30.67 1.32 -12.44
CA PRO A 25 -31.71 1.82 -11.51
C PRO A 25 -31.31 3.07 -10.72
N ARG A 26 -30.01 3.29 -10.47
CA ARG A 26 -29.49 4.31 -9.55
C ARG A 26 -29.70 5.74 -10.07
N LEU A 27 -29.40 5.96 -11.36
CA LEU A 27 -29.52 7.27 -12.02
C LEU A 27 -30.97 7.75 -12.20
N CYS A 28 -31.96 6.85 -12.21
CA CYS A 28 -33.37 7.24 -12.34
C CYS A 28 -33.97 7.72 -11.01
N LEU A 29 -33.49 7.20 -9.87
CA LEU A 29 -34.01 7.54 -8.54
C LEU A 29 -33.36 8.81 -7.96
N GLU A 30 -32.06 9.02 -8.19
CA GLU A 30 -31.36 10.29 -7.89
C GLU A 30 -32.10 11.50 -8.51
N ARG A 31 -32.57 11.34 -9.75
CA ARG A 31 -33.22 12.39 -10.54
C ARG A 31 -34.67 12.69 -10.13
N VAL A 32 -35.34 11.80 -9.40
CA VAL A 32 -36.72 11.99 -8.89
C VAL A 32 -36.71 12.75 -7.56
N ALA A 33 -35.72 12.51 -6.70
CA ALA A 33 -35.62 13.14 -5.38
C ALA A 33 -35.31 14.66 -5.46
N ALA A 34 -34.44 15.08 -6.38
CA ALA A 34 -34.05 16.49 -6.55
C ALA A 34 -35.20 17.41 -7.02
N ALA A 35 -36.20 16.85 -7.74
CA ALA A 35 -37.30 17.63 -8.33
C ALA A 35 -38.41 18.02 -7.33
N SER A 36 -38.48 17.37 -6.17
CA SER A 36 -39.51 17.62 -5.15
C SER A 36 -39.45 19.05 -4.56
N ASN A 37 -38.29 19.72 -4.62
CA ASN A 37 -38.11 21.08 -4.08
C ASN A 37 -38.75 22.20 -4.95
N ALA A 38 -39.13 21.92 -6.21
CA ALA A 38 -39.56 22.97 -7.14
C ALA A 38 -41.08 23.24 -7.16
N GLU A 39 -41.90 22.37 -6.57
CA GLU A 39 -43.37 22.49 -6.61
C GLU A 39 -43.99 22.44 -5.21
N SER A 40 -43.98 23.60 -4.53
CA SER A 40 -44.88 23.90 -3.42
C SER A 40 -45.97 24.84 -3.93
N ASN A 41 -47.07 24.29 -4.44
CA ASN A 41 -48.40 24.94 -4.50
C ASN A 41 -49.48 24.00 -5.08
N SER A 42 -49.78 22.86 -4.44
CA SER A 42 -51.15 22.29 -4.39
C SER A 42 -51.22 21.05 -3.48
N ASP A 43 -51.66 21.24 -2.23
CA ASP A 43 -51.66 20.23 -1.15
C ASP A 43 -52.92 19.34 -1.08
N ALA A 44 -53.61 19.05 -2.19
CA ALA A 44 -54.95 18.44 -2.09
C ALA A 44 -55.04 16.92 -2.31
N ASP A 45 -54.08 16.24 -2.95
CA ASP A 45 -54.22 14.80 -3.31
C ASP A 45 -52.87 14.01 -3.24
N ARG A 46 -51.96 14.33 -2.32
CA ARG A 46 -50.69 13.58 -2.17
C ARG A 46 -50.88 12.30 -1.36
N ASN A 47 -50.29 11.19 -1.82
CA ASN A 47 -50.19 9.94 -1.08
C ASN A 47 -49.04 10.05 -0.05
N PRO A 48 -49.34 10.15 1.26
CA PRO A 48 -48.33 10.42 2.28
C PRO A 48 -47.29 9.30 2.40
N ASP A 49 -47.67 8.06 2.09
CA ASP A 49 -46.77 6.91 2.16
C ASP A 49 -45.67 6.98 1.08
N MET A 50 -45.94 7.61 -0.07
CA MET A 50 -44.96 7.72 -1.16
C MET A 50 -43.98 8.87 -0.93
N ASP A 51 -44.43 9.99 -0.36
CA ASP A 51 -43.53 11.10 -0.03
C ASP A 51 -42.54 10.71 1.08
N GLU A 52 -42.95 9.87 2.05
CA GLU A 52 -42.05 9.32 3.08
C GLU A 52 -40.96 8.42 2.47
N VAL A 53 -41.31 7.53 1.55
CA VAL A 53 -40.34 6.67 0.85
C VAL A 53 -39.40 7.50 -0.03
N LEU A 54 -39.87 8.57 -0.68
CA LEU A 54 -39.02 9.46 -1.46
C LEU A 54 -38.07 10.30 -0.58
N GLU A 55 -38.51 10.69 0.62
CA GLU A 55 -37.67 11.36 1.61
C GLU A 55 -36.60 10.41 2.18
N GLN A 56 -36.95 9.13 2.38
CA GLN A 56 -35.98 8.09 2.74
C GLN A 56 -34.97 7.82 1.61
N ILE A 57 -35.41 7.76 0.35
CA ILE A 57 -34.52 7.62 -0.82
C ILE A 57 -33.60 8.85 -0.95
N ARG A 58 -34.08 10.06 -0.63
CA ARG A 58 -33.26 11.28 -0.64
C ARG A 58 -32.18 11.24 0.44
N GLY A 59 -32.55 10.87 1.67
CA GLY A 59 -31.58 10.74 2.76
C GLY A 59 -30.44 9.76 2.48
N LEU A 60 -30.67 8.75 1.62
CA LEU A 60 -29.62 7.83 1.15
C LEU A 60 -28.60 8.47 0.22
N PHE A 61 -29.01 9.41 -0.62
CA PHE A 61 -28.11 10.08 -1.55
C PHE A 61 -27.27 11.14 -0.83
N ASP A 62 -27.89 11.89 0.08
CA ASP A 62 -27.17 12.88 0.90
C ASP A 62 -26.08 12.19 1.77
N VAL A 63 -26.40 11.04 2.40
CA VAL A 63 -25.42 10.26 3.19
C VAL A 63 -24.31 9.63 2.32
N ALA A 64 -24.61 9.29 1.07
CA ALA A 64 -23.62 8.72 0.14
C ALA A 64 -22.68 9.79 -0.46
N GLU A 65 -23.18 11.01 -0.70
CA GLU A 65 -22.35 12.15 -1.13
C GLU A 65 -21.43 12.61 0.02
N ASP A 66 -21.96 12.73 1.25
CA ASP A 66 -21.16 13.10 2.43
C ASP A 66 -20.03 12.08 2.72
N ALA A 67 -20.29 10.78 2.53
CA ALA A 67 -19.30 9.72 2.70
C ALA A 67 -18.23 9.65 1.59
N GLU A 68 -18.49 10.27 0.43
CA GLU A 68 -17.51 10.41 -0.67
C GLU A 68 -16.66 11.69 -0.50
N GLU A 69 -17.20 12.77 0.08
CA GLU A 69 -16.45 14.03 0.33
C GLU A 69 -15.48 13.97 1.53
N GLU A 70 -15.73 13.15 2.56
CA GLU A 70 -14.85 13.01 3.73
C GLU A 70 -13.58 12.17 3.46
N GLY A 71 -13.37 11.66 2.25
CA GLY A 71 -12.23 10.82 1.86
C GLY A 71 -10.96 11.55 1.38
N GLU A 72 -10.95 12.87 1.27
CA GLU A 72 -9.86 13.64 0.63
C GLU A 72 -9.25 14.77 1.48
N GLY A 73 -9.35 14.70 2.81
CA GLY A 73 -8.72 15.67 3.72
C GLY A 73 -7.37 15.23 4.28
N GLU A 74 -6.30 16.01 4.08
CA GLU A 74 -5.03 15.89 4.82
C GLU A 74 -5.28 16.09 6.33
N GLY A 75 -5.30 14.99 7.09
CA GLY A 75 -5.53 14.97 8.52
C GLY A 75 -4.29 14.55 9.30
N ASP A 76 -3.99 15.29 10.37
CA ASP A 76 -2.96 15.01 11.38
C ASP A 76 -3.19 13.61 12.00
N ALA A 77 -2.13 12.82 12.21
CA ALA A 77 -2.16 11.40 12.62
C ALA A 77 -2.81 11.10 13.99
N SER A 78 -3.38 12.12 14.64
CA SER A 78 -4.14 11.98 15.89
C SER A 78 -5.66 12.06 15.71
N THR A 79 -6.18 12.38 14.52
CA THR A 79 -7.63 12.39 14.20
C THR A 79 -8.10 11.23 13.34
N GLU A 80 -7.18 10.49 12.70
CA GLU A 80 -7.52 9.37 11.79
C GLU A 80 -8.39 8.28 12.43
N THR A 81 -8.21 8.00 13.72
CA THR A 81 -9.02 6.97 14.40
C THR A 81 -10.46 7.40 14.68
N GLU A 82 -10.72 8.71 14.79
CA GLU A 82 -12.08 9.22 14.98
C GLU A 82 -12.80 9.33 13.63
N ASP A 83 -12.08 9.70 12.56
CA ASP A 83 -12.61 9.83 11.22
C ASP A 83 -12.88 8.46 10.55
N GLU A 84 -12.01 7.45 10.75
CA GLU A 84 -12.29 6.08 10.31
C GLU A 84 -13.50 5.47 11.02
N ALA A 85 -13.67 5.74 12.32
CA ALA A 85 -14.83 5.29 13.08
C ALA A 85 -16.12 5.99 12.63
N ALA A 86 -16.05 7.27 12.27
CA ALA A 86 -17.17 8.03 11.71
C ALA A 86 -17.57 7.51 10.32
N SER A 87 -16.60 7.26 9.44
CA SER A 87 -16.81 6.69 8.11
C SER A 87 -17.37 5.26 8.17
N ALA A 88 -16.88 4.42 9.08
CA ALA A 88 -17.43 3.08 9.31
C ALA A 88 -18.88 3.14 9.81
N ALA A 89 -19.19 4.05 10.74
CA ALA A 89 -20.56 4.24 11.22
C ALA A 89 -21.52 4.80 10.16
N GLN A 90 -21.04 5.66 9.25
CA GLN A 90 -21.81 6.12 8.09
C GLN A 90 -22.07 4.97 7.10
N ARG A 91 -21.08 4.13 6.82
CA ARG A 91 -21.25 2.93 5.97
C ARG A 91 -22.25 1.95 6.56
N ASP A 92 -22.17 1.66 7.86
CA ASP A 92 -23.12 0.78 8.55
C ASP A 92 -24.54 1.34 8.50
N ARG A 93 -24.71 2.67 8.64
CA ARG A 93 -26.03 3.32 8.45
C ARG A 93 -26.51 3.22 7.01
N ALA A 94 -25.63 3.38 6.02
CA ALA A 94 -25.99 3.21 4.62
C ALA A 94 -26.44 1.77 4.34
N TYR A 95 -25.73 0.76 4.86
CA TYR A 95 -26.10 -0.65 4.74
C TYR A 95 -27.43 -0.98 5.43
N GLU A 96 -27.65 -0.53 6.68
CA GLU A 96 -28.94 -0.71 7.36
C GLU A 96 -30.11 -0.07 6.61
N MET A 97 -29.86 1.03 5.89
CA MET A 97 -30.87 1.72 5.11
C MET A 97 -31.07 1.10 3.72
N PHE A 98 -30.04 0.49 3.12
CA PHE A 98 -30.17 -0.37 1.92
C PHE A 98 -30.96 -1.65 2.22
N ASP A 99 -30.74 -2.27 3.38
CA ASP A 99 -31.52 -3.43 3.84
C ASP A 99 -33.01 -3.07 4.00
N ARG A 100 -33.32 -1.83 4.44
CA ARG A 100 -34.71 -1.33 4.49
C ARG A 100 -35.33 -1.12 3.11
N LEU A 101 -34.52 -0.85 2.08
CA LEU A 101 -34.99 -0.68 0.71
C LEU A 101 -35.26 -2.01 -0.01
N GLU A 102 -34.56 -3.09 0.33
CA GLU A 102 -34.83 -4.42 -0.27
C GLU A 102 -36.27 -4.89 0.00
N ASP A 103 -36.92 -4.35 1.03
CA ASP A 103 -38.31 -4.63 1.40
C ASP A 103 -39.36 -3.68 0.78
N VAL A 104 -38.94 -2.65 0.02
CA VAL A 104 -39.89 -1.70 -0.58
C VAL A 104 -40.47 -2.28 -1.88
N VAL A 105 -41.62 -2.94 -1.73
CA VAL A 105 -42.42 -3.44 -2.87
C VAL A 105 -43.32 -2.33 -3.40
N LEU A 106 -42.90 -1.67 -4.49
CA LEU A 106 -43.72 -0.68 -5.20
C LEU A 106 -44.73 -1.37 -6.12
N ALA A 107 -45.99 -0.95 -6.10
CA ALA A 107 -46.95 -1.42 -7.10
C ALA A 107 -46.60 -0.82 -8.47
N GLN A 108 -46.81 -1.61 -9.54
CA GLN A 108 -46.59 -1.13 -10.90
C GLN A 108 -47.42 0.12 -11.22
N GLU A 109 -48.61 0.23 -10.64
CA GLU A 109 -49.51 1.37 -10.82
C GLU A 109 -48.88 2.65 -10.24
N ASP A 110 -48.35 2.63 -9.00
CA ASP A 110 -47.67 3.77 -8.38
C ASP A 110 -46.43 4.23 -9.18
N VAL A 111 -45.66 3.28 -9.71
CA VAL A 111 -44.50 3.59 -10.57
C VAL A 111 -44.94 4.32 -11.84
N VAL A 112 -46.04 3.88 -12.46
CA VAL A 112 -46.53 4.42 -13.74
C VAL A 112 -47.28 5.74 -13.56
N GLU A 113 -48.07 5.87 -12.49
CA GLU A 113 -48.92 7.04 -12.25
C GLU A 113 -48.21 8.16 -11.50
N GLU A 114 -47.17 7.86 -10.72
CA GLU A 114 -46.49 8.85 -9.88
C GLU A 114 -45.00 9.01 -10.22
N LEU A 115 -44.20 7.95 -10.17
CA LEU A 115 -42.75 8.06 -10.36
C LEU A 115 -42.36 8.46 -11.79
N ILE A 116 -42.94 7.81 -12.81
CA ILE A 116 -42.64 8.13 -14.22
C ILE A 116 -43.03 9.58 -14.55
N PRO A 117 -44.23 10.08 -14.19
CA PRO A 117 -44.57 11.48 -14.41
C PRO A 117 -43.69 12.47 -13.67
N ARG A 118 -43.35 12.22 -12.39
CA ARG A 118 -42.40 13.06 -11.63
C ARG A 118 -41.03 13.10 -12.29
N ALA A 119 -40.48 11.94 -12.68
CA ALA A 119 -39.21 11.84 -13.41
C ALA A 119 -39.24 12.58 -14.75
N ARG A 120 -40.37 12.50 -15.47
CA ARG A 120 -40.55 13.20 -16.73
C ARG A 120 -40.62 14.71 -16.54
N ALA A 121 -41.35 15.20 -15.54
CA ALA A 121 -41.41 16.62 -15.20
C ALA A 121 -40.02 17.16 -14.82
N ALA A 122 -39.27 16.40 -14.01
CA ALA A 122 -37.88 16.71 -13.66
C ALA A 122 -36.98 16.78 -14.92
N TRP A 123 -37.10 15.80 -15.82
CA TRP A 123 -36.35 15.74 -17.07
C TRP A 123 -36.67 16.93 -18.00
N GLU A 124 -37.95 17.28 -18.13
CA GLU A 124 -38.40 18.42 -18.93
C GLU A 124 -37.93 19.75 -18.33
N ALA A 125 -37.94 19.89 -17.00
CA ALA A 125 -37.39 21.05 -16.29
C ALA A 125 -35.88 21.18 -16.50
N LEU A 126 -35.13 20.07 -16.33
CA LEU A 126 -33.69 20.04 -16.58
C LEU A 126 -33.38 20.39 -18.04
N ARG A 127 -34.12 19.82 -18.99
CA ARG A 127 -34.01 20.16 -20.42
C ARG A 127 -34.21 21.66 -20.63
N HIS A 128 -35.28 22.23 -20.08
CA HIS A 128 -35.58 23.66 -20.23
C HIS A 128 -34.48 24.55 -19.63
N LYS A 129 -34.01 24.26 -18.41
CA LYS A 129 -32.92 25.01 -17.76
C LYS A 129 -31.61 24.90 -18.54
N THR A 130 -31.31 23.74 -19.12
CA THR A 130 -30.10 23.49 -19.92
C THR A 130 -30.16 24.23 -21.26
N THR A 131 -31.30 24.20 -21.96
CA THR A 131 -31.45 24.89 -23.26
C THR A 131 -31.53 26.40 -23.11
N SER A 132 -32.25 26.91 -22.10
CA SER A 132 -32.25 28.35 -21.75
C SER A 132 -30.88 28.82 -21.26
N GLY A 133 -30.12 27.94 -20.60
CA GLY A 133 -28.86 28.25 -19.94
C GLY A 133 -29.04 28.85 -18.54
N GLU A 134 -30.24 28.76 -17.97
CA GLU A 134 -30.59 29.25 -16.63
C GLU A 134 -30.20 28.28 -15.51
N ILE A 135 -29.78 27.05 -15.85
CA ILE A 135 -29.27 26.09 -14.87
C ILE A 135 -28.08 26.71 -14.10
N GLY A 136 -28.21 26.77 -12.77
CA GLY A 136 -27.19 27.34 -11.88
C GLY A 136 -25.99 26.41 -11.70
N PHE A 137 -24.88 26.96 -11.25
CA PHE A 137 -23.63 26.21 -11.12
C PHE A 137 -23.72 24.99 -10.19
N ALA A 138 -24.34 25.12 -9.02
CA ALA A 138 -24.49 23.99 -8.09
C ALA A 138 -25.29 22.83 -8.71
N GLU A 139 -26.36 23.14 -9.45
CA GLU A 139 -27.17 22.15 -10.16
C GLU A 139 -26.40 21.55 -11.35
N LEU A 140 -25.55 22.34 -12.03
CA LEU A 140 -24.65 21.82 -13.07
C LEU A 140 -23.63 20.83 -12.49
N GLN A 141 -23.01 21.17 -11.36
CA GLN A 141 -22.02 20.33 -10.70
C GLN A 141 -22.65 19.02 -10.25
N SER A 142 -23.76 19.03 -9.52
CA SER A 142 -24.42 17.80 -9.09
C SER A 142 -24.95 16.95 -10.26
N THR A 143 -25.42 17.58 -11.34
CA THR A 143 -26.03 16.85 -12.46
C THR A 143 -25.00 16.32 -13.47
N PHE A 144 -23.92 17.06 -13.73
CA PHE A 144 -23.02 16.83 -14.86
C PHE A 144 -21.54 16.68 -14.48
N ALA A 145 -21.15 16.75 -13.20
CA ALA A 145 -19.73 16.62 -12.81
C ALA A 145 -19.08 15.30 -13.24
N ARG A 146 -19.86 14.22 -13.38
CA ARG A 146 -19.36 12.90 -13.82
C ARG A 146 -19.06 12.81 -15.32
N ILE A 147 -19.35 13.86 -16.11
CA ILE A 147 -19.06 13.88 -17.55
C ILE A 147 -17.68 14.50 -17.77
N ASP A 148 -16.68 13.69 -18.08
CA ASP A 148 -15.29 14.12 -18.25
C ASP A 148 -14.90 14.35 -19.73
N ALA A 149 -15.68 13.78 -20.65
CA ALA A 149 -15.39 13.76 -22.08
C ALA A 149 -16.38 14.59 -22.92
N THR A 150 -15.83 15.38 -23.83
CA THR A 150 -16.64 16.17 -24.79
C THR A 150 -17.57 15.31 -25.65
N ALA A 151 -17.15 14.09 -25.99
CA ALA A 151 -17.98 13.16 -26.76
C ALA A 151 -19.22 12.71 -25.97
N GLN A 152 -19.04 12.43 -24.67
CA GLN A 152 -20.11 12.04 -23.78
C GLN A 152 -21.10 13.19 -23.56
N VAL A 153 -20.62 14.44 -23.43
CA VAL A 153 -21.50 15.63 -23.39
C VAL A 153 -22.46 15.68 -24.59
N VAL A 154 -21.94 15.45 -25.80
CA VAL A 154 -22.76 15.50 -27.03
C VAL A 154 -23.81 14.39 -27.03
N GLU A 155 -23.48 13.20 -26.54
CA GLU A 155 -24.40 12.07 -26.47
C GLU A 155 -25.49 12.29 -25.40
N GLU A 156 -25.11 12.66 -24.19
CA GLU A 156 -26.03 12.93 -23.08
C GLU A 156 -26.97 14.11 -23.40
N LEU A 157 -26.45 15.21 -23.96
CA LEU A 157 -27.28 16.34 -24.37
C LEU A 157 -28.17 16.00 -25.56
N ARG A 158 -27.76 15.09 -26.45
CA ARG A 158 -28.63 14.60 -27.53
C ARG A 158 -29.82 13.83 -26.95
N LEU A 159 -29.61 13.01 -25.92
CA LEU A 159 -30.67 12.30 -25.21
C LEU A 159 -31.60 13.26 -24.46
N LEU A 160 -31.04 14.29 -23.83
CA LEU A 160 -31.81 15.28 -23.06
C LEU A 160 -32.65 16.21 -23.94
N ILE A 161 -32.07 16.78 -25.00
CA ILE A 161 -32.67 17.88 -25.77
C ILE A 161 -33.53 17.38 -26.93
N GLY A 162 -33.12 16.28 -27.58
CA GLY A 162 -33.83 15.66 -28.71
C GLY A 162 -33.88 16.46 -30.03
N HIS A 163 -33.70 17.79 -29.97
CA HIS A 163 -33.76 18.70 -31.13
C HIS A 163 -32.36 19.20 -31.56
N PRO A 164 -31.99 19.07 -32.85
CA PRO A 164 -30.64 19.38 -33.32
C PRO A 164 -30.29 20.88 -33.32
N GLU A 165 -31.27 21.78 -33.41
CA GLU A 165 -31.02 23.24 -33.45
C GLU A 165 -30.61 23.80 -32.09
N GLU A 166 -31.23 23.33 -31.00
CA GLU A 166 -30.93 23.72 -29.62
C GLU A 166 -29.67 23.02 -29.08
N LEU A 167 -29.36 21.83 -29.62
CA LEU A 167 -28.24 21.01 -29.20
C LEU A 167 -26.89 21.71 -29.38
N GLY A 168 -26.69 22.45 -30.49
CA GLY A 168 -25.41 23.08 -30.79
C GLY A 168 -24.99 24.14 -29.76
N VAL A 169 -25.92 24.99 -29.35
CA VAL A 169 -25.67 26.05 -28.35
C VAL A 169 -25.45 25.45 -26.96
N ALA A 170 -26.27 24.46 -26.57
CA ALA A 170 -26.13 23.79 -25.29
C ALA A 170 -24.81 23.01 -25.18
N VAL A 171 -24.40 22.31 -26.25
CA VAL A 171 -23.10 21.61 -26.31
C VAL A 171 -21.94 22.59 -26.14
N ALA A 172 -21.95 23.72 -26.85
CA ALA A 172 -20.89 24.72 -26.71
C ALA A 172 -20.80 25.27 -25.28
N ARG A 173 -21.93 25.60 -24.65
CA ARG A 173 -21.95 26.07 -23.25
C ARG A 173 -21.50 25.00 -22.25
N MET A 174 -21.87 23.73 -22.49
CA MET A 174 -21.45 22.63 -21.63
C MET A 174 -19.96 22.31 -21.78
N GLN A 175 -19.41 22.43 -22.99
CA GLN A 175 -17.97 22.38 -23.20
C GLN A 175 -17.25 23.49 -22.44
N ASP A 176 -17.82 24.69 -22.42
CA ASP A 176 -17.29 25.80 -21.63
C ASP A 176 -17.37 25.53 -20.12
N PHE A 177 -18.43 24.87 -19.64
CA PHE A 177 -18.52 24.39 -18.25
C PHE A 177 -17.46 23.34 -17.91
N LEU A 178 -17.24 22.33 -18.76
CA LEU A 178 -16.16 21.36 -18.53
C LEU A 178 -14.78 22.03 -18.53
N LEU A 179 -14.56 22.98 -19.45
CA LEU A 179 -13.34 23.77 -19.46
C LEU A 179 -13.21 24.61 -18.17
N PHE A 180 -14.30 25.20 -17.68
CA PHE A 180 -14.32 25.91 -16.42
C PHE A 180 -13.88 25.03 -15.24
N GLN A 181 -14.41 23.81 -15.13
CA GLN A 181 -14.03 22.85 -14.08
C GLN A 181 -12.54 22.51 -14.13
N ARG A 182 -11.98 22.37 -15.34
CA ARG A 182 -10.54 22.14 -15.50
C ARG A 182 -9.72 23.38 -15.15
N LEU A 183 -10.17 24.57 -15.56
CA LEU A 183 -9.51 25.83 -15.23
C LEU A 183 -9.42 26.09 -13.72
N SER A 184 -10.42 25.66 -12.93
CA SER A 184 -10.33 25.75 -11.46
C SER A 184 -9.19 24.93 -10.87
N GLY A 185 -8.76 23.84 -11.51
CA GLY A 185 -7.56 23.10 -11.11
C GLY A 185 -6.28 23.64 -11.77
N TRP A 186 -6.32 23.92 -13.07
CA TRP A 186 -5.14 24.34 -13.84
C TRP A 186 -4.57 25.69 -13.39
N LEU A 187 -5.42 26.70 -13.14
CA LEU A 187 -4.93 28.04 -12.82
C LEU A 187 -4.18 28.09 -11.49
N PRO A 188 -4.73 27.60 -10.35
CA PRO A 188 -4.00 27.57 -9.09
C PRO A 188 -2.72 26.74 -9.19
N ALA A 189 -2.75 25.62 -9.91
CA ALA A 189 -1.57 24.77 -10.09
C ALA A 189 -0.44 25.46 -10.85
N ILE A 190 -0.74 26.14 -11.96
CA ILE A 190 0.28 26.89 -12.72
C ILE A 190 0.88 28.00 -11.86
N LEU A 191 0.05 28.70 -11.07
CA LEU A 191 0.52 29.74 -10.15
C LEU A 191 1.39 29.15 -9.04
N LYS A 192 1.02 28.00 -8.45
CA LYS A 192 1.82 27.28 -7.45
C LYS A 192 3.15 26.79 -8.02
N LEU A 193 3.14 26.21 -9.23
CA LEU A 193 4.37 25.79 -9.91
C LEU A 193 5.29 26.96 -10.23
N ARG A 194 4.73 28.14 -10.58
CA ARG A 194 5.56 29.34 -10.73
C ARG A 194 6.33 29.63 -9.44
N GLU A 195 5.69 29.51 -8.28
CA GLU A 195 6.36 29.74 -6.99
C GLU A 195 7.40 28.65 -6.66
N LEU A 196 7.07 27.38 -6.90
CA LEU A 196 8.01 26.26 -6.72
C LEU A 196 9.24 26.38 -7.64
N PHE A 197 9.09 26.95 -8.83
CA PHE A 197 10.15 27.16 -9.81
C PHE A 197 10.77 28.58 -9.77
N ASP A 198 10.71 29.28 -8.64
CA ASP A 198 11.29 30.62 -8.48
C ASP A 198 12.79 30.68 -8.83
N ASP A 199 13.55 29.62 -8.59
CA ASP A 199 14.97 29.54 -8.93
C ASP A 199 15.25 29.32 -10.43
N ILE A 200 14.26 28.82 -11.17
CA ILE A 200 14.39 28.52 -12.61
C ILE A 200 13.90 29.70 -13.47
N ILE A 201 12.83 30.39 -13.03
CA ILE A 201 12.21 31.48 -13.78
C ILE A 201 12.71 32.83 -13.24
N ALA A 202 13.51 33.52 -14.05
CA ALA A 202 14.28 34.70 -13.63
C ALA A 202 13.42 35.95 -13.34
N LEU A 203 12.32 36.16 -14.07
CA LEU A 203 11.45 37.31 -13.86
C LEU A 203 10.57 37.09 -12.63
N GLY A 204 10.77 37.88 -11.58
CA GLY A 204 9.97 37.78 -10.35
C GLY A 204 8.46 37.87 -10.62
N LYS A 205 7.68 37.11 -9.84
CA LYS A 205 6.24 36.92 -10.05
C LYS A 205 5.42 38.22 -10.18
N ASP A 206 5.78 39.26 -9.44
CA ASP A 206 5.09 40.56 -9.45
C ASP A 206 5.29 41.38 -10.74
N VAL A 207 6.18 40.94 -11.63
CA VAL A 207 6.53 41.62 -12.88
C VAL A 207 6.14 40.78 -14.11
N ASP A 208 5.72 39.53 -13.91
CA ASP A 208 5.38 38.60 -14.98
C ASP A 208 3.94 38.86 -15.48
N PRO A 209 3.77 39.36 -16.73
CA PRO A 209 2.46 39.72 -17.26
C PRO A 209 1.51 38.52 -17.41
N LEU A 210 2.06 37.33 -17.68
CA LEU A 210 1.27 36.12 -17.83
C LEU A 210 0.81 35.63 -16.44
N TYR A 211 1.70 35.67 -15.45
CA TYR A 211 1.33 35.37 -14.06
C TYR A 211 0.20 36.28 -13.57
N ASP A 212 0.32 37.60 -13.75
CA ASP A 212 -0.72 38.57 -13.37
C ASP A 212 -2.06 38.28 -14.06
N ALA A 213 -2.03 37.96 -15.35
CA ALA A 213 -3.23 37.62 -16.11
C ALA A 213 -3.89 36.33 -15.60
N LEU A 214 -3.10 35.29 -15.31
CA LEU A 214 -3.57 34.02 -14.76
C LEU A 214 -4.06 34.16 -13.31
N ALA A 215 -3.41 34.97 -12.47
CA ALA A 215 -3.85 35.26 -11.11
C ALA A 215 -5.19 36.00 -11.08
N GLN A 216 -5.37 37.00 -11.95
CA GLN A 216 -6.65 37.69 -12.11
C GLN A 216 -7.73 36.77 -12.68
N ALA A 217 -7.36 35.83 -13.55
CA ALA A 217 -8.28 34.80 -14.04
C ALA A 217 -8.69 33.84 -12.91
N ALA A 218 -7.73 33.34 -12.12
CA ALA A 218 -7.98 32.44 -10.99
C ALA A 218 -8.90 33.10 -9.97
N ALA A 219 -8.65 34.36 -9.60
CA ALA A 219 -9.50 35.12 -8.70
C ALA A 219 -10.93 35.30 -9.23
N ARG A 220 -11.12 35.46 -10.54
CA ARG A 220 -12.44 35.54 -11.19
C ARG A 220 -13.13 34.19 -11.28
N VAL A 221 -12.39 33.11 -11.48
CA VAL A 221 -12.92 31.74 -11.51
C VAL A 221 -13.34 31.32 -10.11
N ALA A 222 -12.55 31.65 -9.07
CA ALA A 222 -12.89 31.37 -7.67
C ALA A 222 -14.01 32.29 -7.13
N GLY A 223 -14.02 33.56 -7.55
CA GLY A 223 -14.98 34.56 -7.10
C GLY A 223 -16.29 34.53 -7.88
N GLY A 224 -17.39 34.16 -7.21
CA GLY A 224 -18.74 34.30 -7.77
C GLY A 224 -19.26 33.10 -8.56
N VAL A 225 -18.71 31.90 -8.31
CA VAL A 225 -19.15 30.63 -8.90
C VAL A 225 -20.63 30.34 -8.62
N ALA A 226 -21.07 30.58 -7.38
CA ALA A 226 -22.44 30.28 -6.94
C ALA A 226 -23.52 31.03 -7.74
N ASP A 227 -23.20 32.23 -8.24
CA ASP A 227 -24.13 33.07 -9.00
C ASP A 227 -24.09 32.81 -10.51
N GLN A 228 -23.21 31.90 -10.98
CA GLN A 228 -23.09 31.61 -12.41
C GLN A 228 -24.17 30.65 -12.89
N THR A 229 -24.55 30.85 -14.15
CA THR A 229 -25.41 29.93 -14.89
C THR A 229 -24.69 29.45 -16.13
N LEU A 230 -25.21 28.39 -16.76
CA LEU A 230 -24.66 27.87 -18.02
C LEU A 230 -24.55 28.95 -19.12
N ALA A 231 -25.40 29.98 -19.08
CA ALA A 231 -25.34 31.11 -20.00
C ALA A 231 -24.20 32.11 -19.70
N THR A 232 -23.75 32.26 -18.45
CA THR A 232 -22.73 33.25 -18.06
C THR A 232 -21.31 32.68 -18.09
N ILE A 233 -21.15 31.36 -17.92
CA ILE A 233 -19.85 30.66 -17.94
C ILE A 233 -18.98 30.99 -19.16
N PRO A 234 -19.49 31.04 -20.41
CA PRO A 234 -18.68 31.39 -21.58
C PRO A 234 -17.93 32.73 -21.43
N GLY A 235 -18.53 33.71 -20.74
CA GLY A 235 -17.92 35.01 -20.49
C GLY A 235 -16.75 34.97 -19.51
N LEU A 236 -16.79 34.05 -18.54
CA LEU A 236 -15.69 33.83 -17.59
C LEU A 236 -14.53 33.10 -18.26
N VAL A 237 -14.84 32.02 -18.97
CA VAL A 237 -13.87 31.13 -19.59
C VAL A 237 -13.19 31.77 -20.80
N GLY A 238 -13.91 32.60 -21.58
CA GLY A 238 -13.40 33.17 -22.83
C GLY A 238 -12.06 33.90 -22.67
N SER A 239 -11.90 34.70 -21.62
CA SER A 239 -10.65 35.45 -21.39
C SER A 239 -9.42 34.58 -21.07
N VAL A 240 -9.65 33.38 -20.53
CA VAL A 240 -8.59 32.45 -20.13
C VAL A 240 -8.33 31.42 -21.21
N ARG A 241 -9.38 31.04 -21.94
CA ARG A 241 -9.31 30.13 -23.08
C ARG A 241 -8.29 30.60 -24.09
N ASP A 242 -8.29 31.87 -24.44
CA ASP A 242 -7.37 32.40 -25.45
C ASP A 242 -5.90 32.35 -24.96
N VAL A 243 -5.68 32.54 -23.65
CA VAL A 243 -4.35 32.48 -23.02
C VAL A 243 -3.83 31.04 -22.98
N LEU A 244 -4.69 30.07 -22.65
CA LEU A 244 -4.30 28.67 -22.51
C LEU A 244 -4.51 27.82 -23.77
N ALA A 245 -5.18 28.35 -24.81
CA ALA A 245 -5.40 27.67 -26.08
C ALA A 245 -4.12 27.10 -26.74
N PRO A 246 -2.94 27.73 -26.60
CA PRO A 246 -1.71 27.16 -27.15
C PRO A 246 -1.28 25.85 -26.50
N TYR A 247 -1.78 25.50 -25.31
CA TYR A 247 -1.32 24.37 -24.52
C TYR A 247 -2.33 23.20 -24.55
N PRO A 248 -1.91 21.99 -24.92
CA PRO A 248 -2.69 20.77 -24.80
C PRO A 248 -3.26 20.54 -23.39
N ALA A 249 -4.51 20.11 -23.30
CA ALA A 249 -5.16 19.79 -22.02
C ALA A 249 -4.35 18.77 -21.19
N ALA A 250 -3.81 17.72 -21.83
CA ALA A 250 -3.00 16.71 -21.14
C ALA A 250 -1.74 17.29 -20.45
N GLN A 251 -1.15 18.35 -21.01
CA GLN A 251 -0.02 19.04 -20.39
C GLN A 251 -0.46 19.85 -19.18
N LEU A 252 -1.59 20.55 -19.29
CA LEU A 252 -2.16 21.31 -18.17
C LEU A 252 -2.62 20.39 -17.05
N ASP A 253 -3.23 19.25 -17.38
CA ASP A 253 -3.59 18.20 -16.42
C ASP A 253 -2.33 17.66 -15.72
N PHE A 254 -1.24 17.42 -16.46
CA PHE A 254 0.02 16.93 -15.88
C PHE A 254 0.63 17.96 -14.93
N LEU A 255 0.67 19.24 -15.33
CA LEU A 255 1.14 20.32 -14.47
C LEU A 255 0.25 20.47 -13.22
N ALA A 256 -1.06 20.30 -13.36
CA ALA A 256 -1.98 20.30 -12.23
C ALA A 256 -1.65 19.20 -11.23
N LYS A 257 -1.47 17.97 -11.72
CA LYS A 257 -1.11 16.83 -10.88
C LYS A 257 0.27 16.99 -10.24
N LEU A 258 1.24 17.57 -10.96
CA LEU A 258 2.58 17.83 -10.44
C LEU A 258 2.57 18.86 -9.32
N ALA A 259 1.65 19.82 -9.36
CA ALA A 259 1.52 20.87 -8.36
C ALA A 259 0.86 20.40 -7.06
N GLU A 260 0.24 19.22 -7.02
CA GLU A 260 -0.40 18.70 -5.81
C GLU A 260 0.64 18.52 -4.70
N ASP A 261 1.74 17.81 -4.99
CA ASP A 261 2.84 17.57 -4.06
C ASP A 261 4.02 18.53 -4.30
N GLY A 262 4.09 19.58 -3.47
CA GLY A 262 5.21 20.53 -3.50
C GLY A 262 6.52 19.92 -3.02
N GLY A 263 6.47 18.99 -2.07
CA GLY A 263 7.65 18.32 -1.52
C GLY A 263 8.36 17.47 -2.58
N PHE A 264 7.59 16.82 -3.45
CA PHE A 264 8.14 16.12 -4.61
C PHE A 264 8.88 17.04 -5.58
N VAL A 265 8.30 18.20 -5.91
CA VAL A 265 8.93 19.18 -6.81
C VAL A 265 10.22 19.73 -6.19
N ASP A 266 10.18 20.13 -4.92
CA ASP A 266 11.36 20.61 -4.19
C ASP A 266 12.46 19.55 -4.12
N TRP A 267 12.09 18.28 -3.89
CA TRP A 267 13.02 17.17 -3.87
C TRP A 267 13.68 16.92 -5.23
N LEU A 268 12.94 17.07 -6.33
CA LEU A 268 13.48 17.00 -7.69
C LEU A 268 14.47 18.13 -7.92
N LEU A 269 14.09 19.37 -7.60
CA LEU A 269 14.93 20.55 -7.76
C LEU A 269 16.25 20.45 -6.99
N ALA A 270 16.20 19.93 -5.76
CA ALA A 270 17.37 19.69 -4.93
C ALA A 270 18.35 18.67 -5.54
N ARG A 271 17.90 17.80 -6.45
CA ARG A 271 18.67 16.69 -7.04
C ARG A 271 18.89 16.85 -8.55
N SER A 272 19.51 17.97 -8.90
CA SER A 272 19.88 18.28 -10.29
C SER A 272 20.93 17.33 -10.90
N SER A 273 21.81 16.74 -10.08
CA SER A 273 22.82 15.80 -10.56
C SER A 273 22.23 14.44 -10.94
N THR A 274 22.29 14.11 -12.24
CA THR A 274 21.90 12.77 -12.74
C THR A 274 22.76 11.65 -12.17
N GLU A 275 24.02 11.92 -11.84
CA GLU A 275 24.90 10.92 -11.23
C GLU A 275 24.46 10.61 -9.80
N GLU A 276 24.22 11.62 -8.97
CA GLU A 276 23.77 11.45 -7.59
C GLU A 276 22.39 10.77 -7.53
N PHE A 277 21.48 11.15 -8.42
CA PHE A 277 20.18 10.51 -8.54
C PHE A 277 20.31 9.02 -8.90
N ASN A 278 21.17 8.66 -9.87
CA ASN A 278 21.37 7.26 -10.24
C ASN A 278 22.03 6.45 -9.13
N GLN A 279 22.97 7.03 -8.38
CA GLN A 279 23.58 6.40 -7.21
C GLN A 279 22.52 6.12 -6.14
N LEU A 280 21.65 7.11 -5.86
CA LEU A 280 20.54 6.97 -4.93
C LEU A 280 19.61 5.80 -5.31
N LEU A 281 19.23 5.72 -6.60
CA LEU A 281 18.40 4.63 -7.09
C LEU A 281 19.10 3.27 -7.03
N GLN A 282 20.41 3.21 -7.30
CA GLN A 282 21.17 1.95 -7.21
C GLN A 282 21.19 1.41 -5.79
N VAL A 283 21.38 2.28 -4.80
CA VAL A 283 21.33 1.91 -3.39
C VAL A 283 19.94 1.36 -3.06
N VAL A 284 18.88 2.10 -3.38
CA VAL A 284 17.51 1.70 -3.04
C VAL A 284 17.05 0.42 -3.75
N ARG A 285 17.40 0.21 -5.03
CA ARG A 285 17.07 -1.01 -5.76
C ARG A 285 17.74 -2.26 -5.18
N GLY A 286 18.93 -2.11 -4.58
CA GLY A 286 19.65 -3.23 -3.99
C GLY A 286 19.05 -3.77 -2.70
N TYR A 287 18.15 -3.02 -2.05
CA TYR A 287 17.63 -3.34 -0.72
C TYR A 287 16.10 -3.47 -0.64
N ASN A 288 15.36 -3.17 -1.70
CA ASN A 288 13.89 -3.24 -1.69
C ASN A 288 13.37 -4.37 -2.57
N GLU A 289 12.64 -5.29 -1.95
CA GLU A 289 11.93 -6.37 -2.62
C GLU A 289 10.44 -6.03 -2.84
N ASP A 290 9.94 -4.91 -2.31
CA ASP A 290 8.53 -4.49 -2.46
C ASP A 290 8.23 -4.07 -3.91
N PRO A 291 7.35 -4.80 -4.63
CA PRO A 291 6.96 -4.48 -6.00
C PRO A 291 6.37 -3.08 -6.15
N ARG A 292 5.66 -2.56 -5.13
CA ARG A 292 5.04 -1.22 -5.19
C ARG A 292 6.08 -0.12 -5.19
N LEU A 293 7.09 -0.22 -4.31
CA LEU A 293 8.21 0.71 -4.29
C LEU A 293 9.05 0.62 -5.57
N LEU A 294 9.27 -0.59 -6.11
CA LEU A 294 9.99 -0.77 -7.38
C LEU A 294 9.24 -0.12 -8.56
N SER A 295 7.93 -0.27 -8.63
CA SER A 295 7.08 0.41 -9.62
C SER A 295 7.14 1.94 -9.48
N SER A 296 7.14 2.44 -8.25
CA SER A 296 7.24 3.87 -7.93
C SER A 296 8.61 4.43 -8.32
N ILE A 297 9.70 3.68 -8.09
CA ILE A 297 11.05 4.03 -8.57
C ILE A 297 11.11 4.08 -10.09
N ALA A 298 10.50 3.12 -10.79
CA ALA A 298 10.45 3.14 -12.25
C ALA A 298 9.68 4.37 -12.76
N SER A 299 8.54 4.67 -12.12
CA SER A 299 7.74 5.85 -12.42
C SER A 299 8.52 7.15 -12.20
N LEU A 300 9.27 7.24 -11.09
CA LEU A 300 10.13 8.38 -10.77
C LEU A 300 11.20 8.62 -11.84
N VAL A 301 11.84 7.54 -12.35
CA VAL A 301 12.80 7.65 -13.45
C VAL A 301 12.13 8.20 -14.71
N THR A 302 10.95 7.68 -15.07
CA THR A 302 10.20 8.12 -16.25
C THR A 302 9.83 9.61 -16.15
N VAL A 303 9.21 10.02 -15.03
CA VAL A 303 8.82 11.42 -14.81
C VAL A 303 10.03 12.34 -14.79
N ARG A 304 11.11 11.98 -14.10
CA ARG A 304 12.35 12.79 -14.08
C ARG A 304 12.97 12.91 -15.48
N THR A 305 12.93 11.85 -16.28
CA THR A 305 13.45 11.87 -17.65
C THR A 305 12.63 12.79 -18.54
N LEU A 306 11.31 12.79 -18.41
CA LEU A 306 10.43 13.72 -19.14
C LEU A 306 10.68 15.17 -18.72
N LEU A 307 10.95 15.41 -17.45
CA LEU A 307 11.16 16.75 -16.91
C LEU A 307 12.61 17.23 -17.04
N ILE A 308 13.54 16.39 -17.53
CA ILE A 308 14.97 16.68 -17.42
C ILE A 308 15.37 17.95 -18.16
N ASP A 309 14.87 18.10 -19.40
CA ASP A 309 15.18 19.23 -20.27
C ASP A 309 14.46 20.50 -19.80
N VAL A 310 13.32 20.35 -19.11
CA VAL A 310 12.52 21.48 -18.62
C VAL A 310 13.10 22.02 -17.32
N ILE A 311 13.39 21.16 -16.36
CA ILE A 311 13.77 21.54 -14.98
C ILE A 311 15.28 21.78 -14.87
N TYR A 312 16.12 20.95 -15.48
CA TYR A 312 17.58 21.02 -15.28
C TYR A 312 18.34 21.59 -16.47
N GLY A 313 17.68 21.71 -17.64
CA GLY A 313 18.33 22.11 -18.89
C GLY A 313 18.41 23.61 -19.12
N GLN A 314 17.52 24.41 -18.53
CA GLN A 314 17.35 25.83 -18.91
C GLN A 314 16.92 26.70 -17.73
N HIS A 315 17.26 27.99 -17.79
CA HIS A 315 16.61 29.04 -17.00
C HIS A 315 15.68 29.81 -17.93
N TYR A 316 14.46 30.08 -17.49
CA TYR A 316 13.46 30.78 -18.28
C TYR A 316 13.44 32.26 -17.92
N ALA A 317 13.21 33.10 -18.92
CA ALA A 317 13.05 34.53 -18.69
C ALA A 317 11.77 34.80 -17.89
N ASP A 318 10.66 34.16 -18.26
CA ASP A 318 9.31 34.36 -17.73
C ASP A 318 8.53 33.02 -17.73
N LEU A 319 7.31 33.05 -17.17
CA LEU A 319 6.41 31.89 -17.12
C LEU A 319 6.00 31.41 -18.52
N GLU A 320 5.84 32.32 -19.47
CA GLU A 320 5.50 31.98 -20.86
C GLU A 320 6.58 31.10 -21.49
N GLY A 321 7.86 31.48 -21.33
CA GLY A 321 9.00 30.69 -21.79
C GLY A 321 9.08 29.31 -21.14
N PHE A 322 8.75 29.18 -19.85
CA PHE A 322 8.68 27.89 -19.16
C PHE A 322 7.58 27.00 -19.76
N LEU A 323 6.37 27.54 -19.92
CA LEU A 323 5.24 26.79 -20.47
C LEU A 323 5.48 26.40 -21.93
N ASP A 324 6.12 27.26 -22.74
CA ASP A 324 6.49 26.95 -24.13
C ASP A 324 7.57 25.86 -24.23
N ALA A 325 8.48 25.77 -23.27
CA ALA A 325 9.45 24.68 -23.20
C ALA A 325 8.77 23.37 -22.75
N PHE A 326 7.88 23.45 -21.76
CA PHE A 326 7.08 22.30 -21.33
C PHE A 326 6.18 21.77 -22.44
N LYS A 327 5.65 22.67 -23.29
CA LYS A 327 4.83 22.32 -24.44
C LYS A 327 5.52 21.40 -25.44
N GLN A 328 6.84 21.43 -25.50
CA GLN A 328 7.63 20.57 -26.38
C GLN A 328 7.80 19.16 -25.84
N GLN A 329 7.44 18.91 -24.58
CA GLN A 329 7.52 17.59 -23.97
C GLN A 329 6.44 16.67 -24.53
N ASP A 330 6.90 15.48 -24.92
CA ASP A 330 6.02 14.45 -25.46
C ASP A 330 5.33 13.70 -24.32
N LEU A 331 4.11 14.12 -24.01
CA LEU A 331 3.22 13.41 -23.08
C LEU A 331 2.29 12.43 -23.79
N SER A 332 2.55 12.07 -25.05
CA SER A 332 1.64 11.27 -25.88
C SER A 332 1.62 9.77 -25.51
N GLY A 333 1.15 9.46 -24.31
CA GLY A 333 0.54 8.18 -23.95
C GLY A 333 -0.98 8.34 -23.88
N ALA A 334 -1.76 7.29 -24.22
CA ALA A 334 -3.18 7.33 -23.93
C ALA A 334 -3.37 7.51 -22.42
N ALA A 335 -4.27 8.40 -21.96
CA ALA A 335 -4.46 8.71 -20.54
C ALA A 335 -4.82 7.49 -19.65
N GLN A 336 -5.21 6.36 -20.26
CA GLN A 336 -5.53 5.09 -19.60
C GLN A 336 -4.45 4.01 -19.79
N ASP A 337 -3.33 4.33 -20.46
CA ASP A 337 -2.19 3.43 -20.55
C ASP A 337 -1.39 3.50 -19.24
N GLU A 338 -1.05 2.34 -18.69
CA GLU A 338 -0.15 2.22 -17.53
C GLU A 338 1.24 2.80 -17.83
N ASN A 339 1.58 3.00 -19.11
CA ASN A 339 2.80 3.71 -19.52
C ASN A 339 2.61 5.21 -19.76
N SER A 340 1.45 5.78 -19.42
CA SER A 340 1.23 7.21 -19.60
C SER A 340 2.03 8.02 -18.57
N ALA A 341 2.53 9.19 -19.00
CA ALA A 341 3.22 10.11 -18.10
C ALA A 341 2.34 10.51 -16.89
N MET A 342 1.03 10.62 -17.12
CA MET A 342 0.04 10.92 -16.08
C MET A 342 -0.05 9.80 -15.04
N TRP A 343 -0.09 8.53 -15.47
CA TRP A 343 -0.12 7.39 -14.56
C TRP A 343 1.14 7.34 -13.69
N HIS A 344 2.32 7.51 -14.29
CA HIS A 344 3.58 7.52 -13.55
C HIS A 344 3.62 8.66 -12.52
N LEU A 345 3.16 9.86 -12.89
CA LEU A 345 3.11 10.97 -11.96
C LEU A 345 2.13 10.71 -10.81
N GLY A 346 0.93 10.21 -11.11
CA GLY A 346 -0.05 9.85 -10.08
C GLY A 346 0.47 8.77 -9.13
N ASN A 347 1.17 7.76 -9.65
CA ASN A 347 1.79 6.72 -8.84
C ASN A 347 2.86 7.30 -7.90
N ILE A 348 3.70 8.24 -8.37
CA ILE A 348 4.70 8.90 -7.52
C ILE A 348 4.02 9.73 -6.45
N VAL A 349 3.11 10.64 -6.81
CA VAL A 349 2.45 11.53 -5.84
C VAL A 349 1.81 10.72 -4.70
N ASN A 350 1.21 9.58 -5.01
CA ASN A 350 0.57 8.72 -3.99
C ASN A 350 1.56 7.91 -3.14
N THR A 351 2.83 7.79 -3.53
CA THR A 351 3.83 6.93 -2.88
C THR A 351 5.10 7.68 -2.47
N PHE A 352 5.15 8.99 -2.70
CA PHE A 352 6.39 9.75 -2.62
C PHE A 352 6.95 9.82 -1.20
N GLU A 353 6.11 9.99 -0.19
CA GLU A 353 6.55 10.02 1.21
C GLU A 353 7.23 8.71 1.63
N ALA A 354 6.60 7.57 1.33
CA ALA A 354 7.18 6.25 1.59
C ALA A 354 8.51 6.07 0.83
N LEU A 355 8.59 6.59 -0.39
CA LEU A 355 9.81 6.56 -1.20
C LEU A 355 10.93 7.40 -0.57
N VAL A 356 10.62 8.60 -0.06
CA VAL A 356 11.57 9.47 0.64
C VAL A 356 12.07 8.81 1.91
N GLU A 357 11.18 8.20 2.70
CA GLU A 357 11.57 7.48 3.91
C GLU A 357 12.54 6.32 3.58
N VAL A 358 12.29 5.60 2.49
CA VAL A 358 13.19 4.55 2.00
C VAL A 358 14.53 5.14 1.55
N PHE A 359 14.53 6.27 0.83
CA PHE A 359 15.76 6.95 0.45
C PHE A 359 16.57 7.34 1.69
N GLU A 360 15.94 7.92 2.69
CA GLU A 360 16.60 8.34 3.94
C GLU A 360 17.11 7.15 4.73
N LYS A 361 16.34 6.07 4.85
CA LYS A 361 16.74 4.86 5.58
C LYS A 361 17.89 4.11 4.89
N GLN A 362 17.87 4.00 3.56
CA GLN A 362 18.82 3.17 2.83
C GLN A 362 20.09 3.91 2.40
N THR A 363 20.08 5.25 2.33
CA THR A 363 21.30 6.05 2.07
C THR A 363 22.17 6.27 3.29
N LYS A 364 21.63 6.05 4.50
CA LYS A 364 22.41 6.10 5.74
C LYS A 364 23.52 5.05 5.70
N SER A 365 24.71 5.42 6.16
CA SER A 365 25.82 4.47 6.24
C SER A 365 25.43 3.28 7.13
N PRO A 366 25.98 2.07 6.90
CA PRO A 366 25.63 0.89 7.70
C PRO A 366 25.75 1.10 9.20
N GLY A 367 26.71 1.92 9.63
CA GLY A 367 26.89 2.29 11.02
C GLY A 367 25.81 3.21 11.58
N ILE A 368 25.37 4.20 10.79
CA ILE A 368 24.24 5.07 11.17
C ILE A 368 22.96 4.24 11.29
N LYS A 369 22.72 3.31 10.35
CA LYS A 369 21.58 2.39 10.41
C LYS A 369 21.59 1.57 11.71
N SER A 370 22.75 1.02 12.10
CA SER A 370 22.90 0.33 13.38
C SER A 370 22.58 1.20 14.60
N CYS A 371 22.80 2.52 14.53
CA CYS A 371 22.43 3.43 15.63
C CYS A 371 20.90 3.59 15.74
N TYR A 372 20.18 3.63 14.63
CA TYR A 372 18.71 3.66 14.64
C TYR A 372 18.10 2.31 15.01
N ASP A 373 18.68 1.19 14.56
CA ASP A 373 18.30 -0.15 15.05
C ASP A 373 18.39 -0.19 16.58
N LEU A 374 19.43 0.44 17.16
CA LEU A 374 19.57 0.51 18.61
C LEU A 374 18.54 1.43 19.28
N ALA A 375 18.16 2.54 18.64
CA ALA A 375 17.08 3.40 19.12
C ALA A 375 15.75 2.66 19.12
N GLU A 376 15.45 1.88 18.07
CA GLU A 376 14.28 1.00 18.01
C GLU A 376 14.30 -0.05 19.14
N ILE A 377 15.46 -0.66 19.42
CA ILE A 377 15.62 -1.60 20.54
C ILE A 377 15.39 -0.92 21.90
N LEU A 378 15.75 0.37 22.07
CA LEU A 378 15.44 1.12 23.30
C LEU A 378 13.94 1.32 23.47
N GLU A 379 13.25 1.67 22.39
CA GLU A 379 11.82 1.91 22.43
C GLU A 379 11.04 0.62 22.66
N LYS A 380 11.37 -0.45 21.94
CA LYS A 380 10.50 -1.64 21.80
C LYS A 380 11.12 -2.95 22.31
N GLY A 381 12.40 -2.96 22.67
CA GLY A 381 13.18 -4.19 22.88
C GLY A 381 13.09 -4.78 24.29
N TYR A 382 12.86 -6.10 24.34
CA TYR A 382 12.91 -6.92 25.55
C TYR A 382 13.92 -8.05 25.39
N PHE A 383 14.89 -8.13 26.31
CA PHE A 383 15.72 -9.31 26.46
C PHE A 383 14.91 -10.42 27.11
N VAL A 384 14.80 -11.55 26.43
CA VAL A 384 14.10 -12.74 26.91
C VAL A 384 15.11 -13.85 27.13
N LEU A 385 15.24 -14.28 28.39
CA LEU A 385 16.11 -15.37 28.79
C LEU A 385 15.29 -16.64 29.06
N ARG A 386 15.64 -17.73 28.39
CA ARG A 386 14.98 -19.04 28.52
C ARG A 386 15.99 -20.10 28.93
N ALA A 387 15.61 -21.02 29.81
CA ALA A 387 16.51 -22.11 30.19
C ALA A 387 16.36 -23.30 29.23
N THR A 388 17.13 -23.27 28.14
CA THR A 388 17.16 -24.30 27.09
C THR A 388 18.52 -25.01 27.06
N ALA A 389 18.58 -26.15 26.36
CA ALA A 389 19.83 -26.89 26.16
C ALA A 389 20.72 -26.25 25.08
N GLU A 390 20.09 -25.57 24.12
CA GLU A 390 20.75 -24.94 22.99
C GLU A 390 21.15 -23.49 23.32
N ALA A 391 22.43 -23.16 23.16
CA ALA A 391 22.94 -21.89 23.63
C ALA A 391 22.37 -20.67 22.87
N SER A 392 22.10 -20.82 21.58
CA SER A 392 21.50 -19.81 20.70
C SER A 392 20.10 -19.36 21.16
N GLU A 393 19.33 -20.26 21.78
CA GLU A 393 17.95 -20.01 22.20
C GLU A 393 17.83 -19.48 23.63
N VAL A 394 18.93 -19.48 24.41
CA VAL A 394 18.89 -19.04 25.81
C VAL A 394 18.61 -17.55 25.91
N VAL A 395 19.06 -16.75 24.94
CA VAL A 395 18.84 -15.30 24.90
C VAL A 395 18.32 -14.90 23.53
N THR A 396 17.17 -14.24 23.52
CA THR A 396 16.62 -13.58 22.34
C THR A 396 16.19 -12.15 22.68
N MET A 397 16.14 -11.29 21.67
CA MET A 397 15.53 -9.95 21.79
C MET A 397 14.17 -9.99 21.11
N GLU A 398 13.10 -9.68 21.84
CA GLU A 398 11.75 -9.52 21.28
C GLU A 398 11.44 -8.02 21.14
N LEU A 399 11.19 -7.56 19.91
CA LEU A 399 10.72 -6.20 19.61
C LEU A 399 9.18 -6.22 19.59
N ARG A 400 8.56 -5.47 20.50
CA ARG A 400 7.10 -5.42 20.66
C ARG A 400 6.57 -4.04 20.26
N GLU A 401 5.57 -4.00 19.39
CA GLU A 401 4.92 -2.73 19.03
C GLU A 401 4.04 -2.24 20.18
N GLU A 402 4.28 -1.03 20.66
CA GLU A 402 3.44 -0.36 21.65
C GLU A 402 2.13 0.10 20.97
N GLY A 403 1.15 -0.79 20.87
CA GLY A 403 -0.16 -0.47 20.29
C GLY A 403 -1.16 -1.64 20.13
N GLY A 404 -0.68 -2.88 20.06
CA GLY A 404 -1.54 -4.06 19.82
C GLY A 404 -1.99 -4.83 21.06
N ALA A 405 -2.09 -4.19 22.23
CA ALA A 405 -2.14 -4.91 23.50
C ALA A 405 -3.47 -5.64 23.82
N ASP A 406 -4.56 -5.46 23.06
CA ASP A 406 -5.86 -6.12 23.36
C ASP A 406 -6.61 -6.68 22.13
N GLY A 407 -5.98 -6.72 20.94
CA GLY A 407 -6.59 -7.28 19.73
C GLY A 407 -6.05 -8.69 19.41
N ALA A 408 -6.93 -9.63 19.09
CA ALA A 408 -6.57 -11.00 18.69
C ALA A 408 -5.76 -11.10 17.36
N ASP A 409 -5.47 -9.97 16.72
CA ASP A 409 -4.75 -9.83 15.44
C ASP A 409 -3.39 -9.08 15.55
N ALA A 410 -2.81 -8.95 16.75
CA ALA A 410 -1.48 -8.35 16.88
C ALA A 410 -0.42 -9.20 16.14
N ALA A 411 0.34 -8.55 15.26
CA ALA A 411 1.43 -9.19 14.52
C ALA A 411 2.43 -9.86 15.47
N PRO A 412 3.00 -11.03 15.11
CA PRO A 412 3.96 -11.73 15.95
C PRO A 412 5.18 -10.83 16.21
N PRO A 413 5.70 -10.77 17.45
CA PRO A 413 6.84 -9.93 17.77
C PRO A 413 8.05 -10.35 16.96
N ARG A 414 8.80 -9.37 16.45
CA ARG A 414 10.06 -9.62 15.74
C ARG A 414 11.10 -10.12 16.74
N VAL A 415 11.64 -11.32 16.52
CA VAL A 415 12.60 -11.97 17.41
C VAL A 415 13.98 -11.97 16.78
N GLU A 416 14.95 -11.38 17.46
CA GLU A 416 16.34 -11.33 17.03
C GLU A 416 17.21 -12.23 17.91
N SER A 417 18.18 -12.89 17.29
CA SER A 417 19.09 -13.83 17.97
C SER A 417 20.22 -13.09 18.70
N ILE A 418 20.85 -13.78 19.66
CA ILE A 418 22.06 -13.26 20.32
C ILE A 418 23.21 -12.97 19.34
N GLU A 419 23.30 -13.74 18.24
CA GLU A 419 24.33 -13.53 17.20
C GLU A 419 24.13 -12.19 16.49
N TYR A 420 22.89 -11.85 16.13
CA TYR A 420 22.54 -10.54 15.57
C TYR A 420 22.94 -9.41 16.53
N LEU A 421 22.63 -9.53 17.82
CA LEU A 421 22.98 -8.50 18.82
C LEU A 421 24.49 -8.32 18.98
N LEU A 422 25.27 -9.39 18.89
CA LEU A 422 26.73 -9.35 18.95
C LEU A 422 27.35 -8.73 17.68
N ASP A 423 26.76 -9.00 16.52
CA ASP A 423 27.13 -8.35 15.26
C ASP A 423 26.79 -6.86 15.29
N LEU A 424 25.58 -6.50 15.75
CA LEU A 424 25.15 -5.12 15.94
C LEU A 424 26.10 -4.37 16.88
N ARG A 425 26.49 -4.97 18.01
CA ARG A 425 27.53 -4.43 18.89
C ARG A 425 28.84 -4.17 18.16
N SER A 426 29.28 -5.12 17.33
CA SER A 426 30.55 -5.01 16.60
C SER A 426 30.51 -3.87 15.58
N LYS A 427 29.38 -3.71 14.87
CA LYS A 427 29.14 -2.59 13.94
C LYS A 427 29.13 -1.25 14.67
N LEU A 428 28.41 -1.14 15.78
CA LEU A 428 28.32 0.07 16.59
C LEU A 428 29.68 0.53 17.13
N LEU A 429 30.50 -0.41 17.62
CA LEU A 429 31.84 -0.09 18.13
C LEU A 429 32.84 0.37 17.04
N MET A 430 32.59 0.00 15.79
CA MET A 430 33.44 0.37 14.64
C MET A 430 32.92 1.61 13.90
N THR A 431 31.75 2.12 14.25
CA THR A 431 31.13 3.25 13.58
C THR A 431 31.56 4.56 14.23
N GLU A 432 32.07 5.48 13.42
CA GLU A 432 32.21 6.88 13.84
C GLU A 432 30.83 7.53 13.85
N ILE A 433 30.30 7.81 15.05
CA ILE A 433 28.98 8.41 15.23
C ILE A 433 29.06 9.91 14.85
N PRO A 434 28.34 10.35 13.80
CA PRO A 434 28.28 11.78 13.44
C PRO A 434 27.63 12.61 14.54
N GLU A 435 28.02 13.89 14.65
CA GLU A 435 27.45 14.81 15.68
C GLU A 435 25.94 15.01 15.51
N GLU A 436 25.43 14.92 14.27
CA GLU A 436 24.01 15.03 13.93
C GLU A 436 23.19 13.90 14.59
N VAL A 437 23.64 12.65 14.42
CA VAL A 437 23.00 11.47 15.01
C VAL A 437 23.11 11.49 16.53
N GLU A 438 24.24 11.96 17.07
CA GLU A 438 24.41 12.13 18.51
C GLU A 438 23.42 13.15 19.09
N ALA A 439 23.18 14.27 18.40
CA ALA A 439 22.24 15.29 18.83
C ALA A 439 20.78 14.81 18.78
N GLU A 440 20.44 13.96 17.79
CA GLU A 440 19.09 13.45 17.59
C GLU A 440 18.70 12.37 18.59
N ILE A 441 19.51 11.30 18.71
CA ILE A 441 19.14 10.10 19.48
C ILE A 441 20.03 9.84 20.70
N GLY A 442 21.07 10.64 20.95
CA GLY A 442 22.00 10.39 22.05
C GLY A 442 22.79 9.08 21.89
N ALA A 443 23.18 8.78 20.66
CA ALA A 443 23.70 7.47 20.24
C ALA A 443 24.85 6.93 21.11
N ARG A 444 25.80 7.75 21.56
CA ARG A 444 26.92 7.29 22.42
C ARG A 444 26.44 6.70 23.73
N SER A 445 25.50 7.38 24.39
CA SER A 445 24.93 6.90 25.65
C SER A 445 24.17 5.58 25.47
N LEU A 446 23.45 5.46 24.35
CA LEU A 446 22.74 4.23 23.98
C LEU A 446 23.71 3.07 23.72
N VAL A 447 24.76 3.32 22.93
CA VAL A 447 25.77 2.31 22.60
C VAL A 447 26.47 1.82 23.87
N ASP A 448 26.87 2.72 24.77
CA ASP A 448 27.50 2.36 26.03
C ASP A 448 26.57 1.52 26.93
N ALA A 449 25.30 1.92 27.04
CA ALA A 449 24.29 1.19 27.79
C ALA A 449 24.04 -0.21 27.20
N PHE A 450 23.90 -0.30 25.87
CA PHE A 450 23.69 -1.56 25.15
C PHE A 450 24.86 -2.51 25.30
N VAL A 451 26.08 -2.04 25.07
CA VAL A 451 27.31 -2.84 25.22
C VAL A 451 27.44 -3.35 26.66
N GLY A 452 27.19 -2.48 27.64
CA GLY A 452 27.27 -2.83 29.06
C GLY A 452 26.24 -3.88 29.48
N GLN A 453 25.01 -3.78 29.00
CA GLN A 453 23.94 -4.74 29.32
C GLN A 453 24.10 -6.06 28.57
N LEU A 454 24.46 -6.01 27.28
CA LEU A 454 24.70 -7.21 26.47
C LEU A 454 25.82 -8.06 27.05
N GLN A 455 26.86 -7.44 27.63
CA GLN A 455 27.90 -8.17 28.35
C GLN A 455 27.34 -8.94 29.56
N VAL A 456 26.53 -8.28 30.40
CA VAL A 456 25.92 -8.93 31.59
C VAL A 456 24.97 -10.05 31.17
N ILE A 457 24.22 -9.85 30.08
CA ILE A 457 23.31 -10.85 29.54
C ILE A 457 24.07 -12.07 29.00
N GLY A 458 25.23 -11.88 28.36
CA GLY A 458 26.11 -12.99 27.99
C GLY A 458 26.57 -13.81 29.20
N GLU A 459 26.90 -13.14 30.32
CA GLU A 459 27.25 -13.83 31.56
C GLU A 459 26.03 -14.56 32.19
N MET A 460 24.83 -13.99 32.08
CA MET A 460 23.57 -14.62 32.52
C MET A 460 23.25 -15.85 31.68
N GLN A 461 23.47 -15.79 30.35
CA GLN A 461 23.32 -16.91 29.43
C GLN A 461 24.18 -18.09 29.89
N ASP A 462 25.47 -17.87 30.16
CA ASP A 462 26.40 -18.89 30.64
C ASP A 462 25.95 -19.49 31.99
N ALA A 463 25.49 -18.65 32.92
CA ALA A 463 24.99 -19.09 34.22
C ALA A 463 23.72 -19.96 34.09
N LEU A 464 22.79 -19.56 33.22
CA LEU A 464 21.56 -20.32 32.95
C LEU A 464 21.85 -21.65 32.26
N LEU A 465 22.72 -21.67 31.24
CA LEU A 465 23.18 -22.91 30.62
C LEU A 465 23.84 -23.85 31.63
N GLN A 466 24.63 -23.30 32.55
CA GLN A 466 25.25 -24.11 33.60
C GLN A 466 24.20 -24.69 34.55
N LEU A 467 23.22 -23.90 34.99
CA LEU A 467 22.11 -24.36 35.83
C LEU A 467 21.28 -25.44 35.14
N HIS A 468 20.94 -25.22 33.87
CA HIS A 468 20.19 -26.16 33.05
C HIS A 468 20.94 -27.49 32.89
N ARG A 469 22.22 -27.45 32.46
CA ARG A 469 23.08 -28.64 32.28
C ARG A 469 23.36 -29.37 33.59
N ARG A 470 23.37 -28.67 34.73
CA ARG A 470 23.48 -29.28 36.07
C ARG A 470 22.17 -29.90 36.56
N GLY A 471 21.13 -29.90 35.73
CA GLY A 471 19.82 -30.44 36.05
C GLY A 471 19.14 -29.72 37.22
N HIS A 472 19.28 -28.38 37.28
CA HIS A 472 18.56 -27.60 38.28
C HIS A 472 17.06 -27.65 38.01
N VAL A 473 16.27 -28.01 39.01
CA VAL A 473 14.83 -28.24 38.86
C VAL A 473 14.07 -27.00 38.37
N ALA A 474 14.39 -25.81 38.91
CA ALA A 474 13.68 -24.57 38.59
C ALA A 474 14.09 -23.94 37.24
N TYR A 475 15.27 -24.29 36.70
CA TYR A 475 15.83 -23.68 35.49
C TYR A 475 15.80 -24.70 34.34
N GLN A 476 14.57 -25.10 33.96
CA GLN A 476 14.27 -26.03 32.87
C GLN A 476 13.35 -25.32 31.85
N ALA A 477 12.78 -26.06 30.89
CA ALA A 477 12.03 -25.51 29.75
C ALA A 477 10.93 -24.48 30.09
N ALA A 478 10.35 -24.53 31.29
CA ALA A 478 9.31 -23.59 31.73
C ALA A 478 9.85 -22.25 32.27
N PHE A 479 11.17 -22.11 32.44
CA PHE A 479 11.77 -20.90 32.99
C PHE A 479 11.93 -19.83 31.93
N ARG A 480 11.39 -18.64 32.21
CA ARG A 480 11.44 -17.45 31.35
C ARG A 480 11.63 -16.21 32.21
N ILE A 481 12.59 -15.37 31.85
CA ILE A 481 12.77 -14.02 32.41
C ILE A 481 12.74 -13.03 31.26
N GLU A 482 12.06 -11.91 31.47
CA GLU A 482 12.02 -10.79 30.51
C GLU A 482 12.55 -9.52 31.18
N ARG A 483 13.35 -8.76 30.44
CA ARG A 483 13.89 -7.46 30.87
C ARG A 483 13.83 -6.48 29.71
N ARG A 484 13.14 -5.36 29.92
CA ARG A 484 13.12 -4.26 28.94
C ARG A 484 14.51 -3.64 28.85
N PHE A 485 14.98 -3.37 27.64
CA PHE A 485 16.20 -2.58 27.46
C PHE A 485 15.93 -1.13 27.87
N THR A 486 16.73 -0.61 28.80
CA THR A 486 16.62 0.76 29.32
C THR A 486 18.03 1.30 29.54
N LEU A 487 18.25 2.62 29.45
CA LEU A 487 19.61 3.18 29.60
C LEU A 487 20.31 2.78 30.92
N ASP A 488 19.55 2.71 32.02
CA ASP A 488 20.06 2.39 33.36
C ASP A 488 19.82 0.93 33.79
N GLY A 489 19.36 0.05 32.89
CA GLY A 489 18.94 -1.32 33.20
C GLY A 489 20.05 -2.28 33.66
N ARG A 490 21.31 -1.85 33.58
CA ARG A 490 22.49 -2.69 33.88
C ARG A 490 22.52 -3.19 35.32
N ASP A 491 22.15 -2.37 36.29
CA ASP A 491 22.23 -2.73 37.71
C ASP A 491 21.22 -3.82 38.09
N GLU A 492 20.03 -3.79 37.47
CA GLU A 492 19.02 -4.84 37.64
C GLU A 492 19.50 -6.18 37.07
N LEU A 493 20.12 -6.16 35.88
CA LEU A 493 20.71 -7.35 35.26
C LEU A 493 21.86 -7.93 36.11
N LEU A 494 22.71 -7.08 36.70
CA LEU A 494 23.77 -7.55 37.61
C LEU A 494 23.20 -8.22 38.86
N LYS A 495 22.09 -7.71 39.39
CA LYS A 495 21.40 -8.33 40.53
C LYS A 495 20.82 -9.70 40.17
N ASP A 496 20.22 -9.82 38.98
CA ASP A 496 19.70 -11.10 38.50
C ASP A 496 20.83 -12.10 38.26
N LEU A 497 21.94 -11.67 37.65
CA LEU A 497 23.14 -12.48 37.47
C LEU A 497 23.68 -13.00 38.81
N ALA A 498 23.78 -12.13 39.83
CA ALA A 498 24.23 -12.52 41.16
C ALA A 498 23.30 -13.59 41.78
N GLY A 499 21.98 -13.47 41.56
CA GLY A 499 20.99 -14.47 41.97
C GLY A 499 21.23 -15.82 41.28
N LEU A 500 21.40 -15.83 39.96
CA LEU A 500 21.68 -17.05 39.19
C LEU A 500 22.98 -17.74 39.64
N GLN A 501 24.03 -16.96 39.89
CA GLN A 501 25.31 -17.49 40.39
C GLN A 501 25.19 -18.07 41.80
N GLN A 502 24.44 -17.40 42.68
CA GLN A 502 24.15 -17.89 44.03
C GLN A 502 23.38 -19.21 43.98
N ASP A 503 22.36 -19.30 43.14
CA ASP A 503 21.57 -20.52 42.94
C ASP A 503 22.43 -21.65 42.35
N ALA A 504 23.31 -21.34 41.40
CA ALA A 504 24.23 -22.32 40.83
C ALA A 504 25.19 -22.90 41.89
N ALA A 505 25.67 -22.06 42.81
CA ALA A 505 26.52 -22.50 43.92
C ALA A 505 25.74 -23.31 44.97
N ALA A 506 24.55 -22.84 45.36
CA ALA A 506 23.66 -23.51 46.31
C ALA A 506 23.20 -24.88 45.79
N TRP A 507 22.87 -24.97 44.51
CA TRP A 507 22.49 -26.20 43.85
C TRP A 507 23.65 -27.20 43.81
N ALA A 508 24.85 -26.75 43.45
CA ALA A 508 26.03 -27.62 43.46
C ALA A 508 26.29 -28.23 44.85
N ALA A 509 26.15 -27.42 45.91
CA ALA A 509 26.27 -27.91 47.29
C ALA A 509 25.15 -28.90 47.65
N THR A 510 23.92 -28.63 47.23
CA THR A 510 22.75 -29.49 47.48
C THR A 510 22.90 -30.85 46.78
N VAL A 511 23.27 -30.84 45.49
CA VAL A 511 23.52 -32.06 44.71
C VAL A 511 24.64 -32.88 45.33
N LYS A 512 25.74 -32.23 45.75
CA LYS A 512 26.85 -32.89 46.43
C LYS A 512 26.40 -33.57 47.73
N ALA A 513 25.70 -32.84 48.60
CA ALA A 513 25.20 -33.39 49.86
C ALA A 513 24.20 -34.54 49.64
N ALA A 514 23.32 -34.43 48.63
CA ALA A 514 22.39 -35.49 48.26
C ALA A 514 23.12 -36.75 47.75
N ARG A 515 24.14 -36.58 46.90
CA ARG A 515 24.96 -37.68 46.37
C ARG A 515 25.80 -38.38 47.45
N GLU A 516 26.28 -37.63 48.44
CA GLU A 516 26.97 -38.19 49.61
C GLU A 516 26.00 -38.99 50.51
N LYS A 517 24.76 -38.53 50.65
CA LYS A 517 23.74 -39.18 51.49
C LYS A 517 23.07 -40.39 50.84
N PHE A 518 22.86 -40.36 49.52
CA PHE A 518 22.10 -41.37 48.78
C PHE A 518 22.98 -42.04 47.72
N TYR A 519 23.52 -43.21 48.05
CA TYR A 519 24.47 -43.95 47.21
C TYR A 519 23.97 -44.17 45.77
N PHE A 520 22.72 -44.59 45.58
CA PHE A 520 22.17 -44.92 44.27
C PHE A 520 22.01 -43.72 43.32
N LEU A 521 22.01 -42.48 43.83
CA LEU A 521 22.00 -41.29 42.97
C LEU A 521 23.30 -41.14 42.16
N ASN A 522 24.40 -41.75 42.62
CA ASN A 522 25.68 -41.67 41.93
C ASN A 522 25.74 -42.50 40.65
N SER A 523 24.77 -43.41 40.44
CA SER A 523 24.66 -44.19 39.20
C SER A 523 24.12 -43.41 38.02
N PHE A 524 23.59 -42.20 38.25
CA PHE A 524 22.91 -41.39 37.24
C PHE A 524 23.50 -39.98 37.17
N THR A 525 23.49 -39.40 35.98
CA THR A 525 23.73 -37.97 35.74
C THR A 525 22.54 -37.14 36.25
N MET A 526 22.73 -35.84 36.44
CA MET A 526 21.63 -34.98 36.92
C MET A 526 20.47 -34.89 35.93
N MET A 527 20.75 -34.93 34.62
CA MET A 527 19.70 -34.92 33.59
C MET A 527 18.90 -36.22 33.59
N GLU A 528 19.54 -37.36 33.77
CA GLU A 528 18.85 -38.65 33.93
C GLU A 528 17.98 -38.66 35.19
N LEU A 529 18.46 -38.08 36.30
CA LEU A 529 17.67 -37.96 37.53
C LEU A 529 16.43 -37.06 37.35
N LEU A 530 16.53 -35.97 36.58
CA LEU A 530 15.37 -35.15 36.23
C LEU A 530 14.36 -35.92 35.38
N ARG A 531 14.84 -36.60 34.33
CA ARG A 531 13.98 -37.43 33.47
C ARG A 531 13.31 -38.55 34.25
N MET A 532 14.03 -39.20 35.15
CA MET A 532 13.47 -40.21 36.07
C MET A 532 12.39 -39.60 36.95
N ARG A 533 12.60 -38.40 37.50
CA ARG A 533 11.59 -37.70 38.30
C ARG A 533 10.34 -37.41 37.48
N GLU A 534 10.47 -36.95 36.25
CA GLU A 534 9.33 -36.71 35.37
C GLU A 534 8.55 -37.98 35.08
N CYS A 535 9.24 -39.08 34.74
CA CYS A 535 8.60 -40.38 34.54
C CYS A 535 7.86 -40.86 35.79
N LEU A 536 8.50 -40.76 36.96
CA LEU A 536 7.88 -41.14 38.24
C LEU A 536 6.66 -40.29 38.56
N ASN A 537 6.73 -38.97 38.34
CA ASN A 537 5.58 -38.07 38.53
C ASN A 537 4.42 -38.43 37.59
N LYS A 538 4.70 -38.79 36.33
CA LYS A 538 3.69 -39.26 35.38
C LYS A 538 3.03 -40.56 35.84
N CYS A 539 3.81 -41.53 36.34
CA CYS A 539 3.27 -42.78 36.89
C CYS A 539 2.39 -42.54 38.12
N VAL A 540 2.83 -41.70 39.05
CA VAL A 540 2.04 -41.35 40.26
C VAL A 540 0.75 -40.60 39.87
N ALA A 541 0.82 -39.71 38.88
CA ALA A 541 -0.36 -39.02 38.37
C ALA A 541 -1.35 -39.98 37.70
N ALA A 542 -0.86 -40.97 36.95
CA ALA A 542 -1.69 -42.01 36.35
C ALA A 542 -2.40 -42.87 37.42
N GLU A 543 -1.68 -43.31 38.46
CA GLU A 543 -2.27 -44.09 39.57
C GLU A 543 -3.27 -43.27 40.41
N ALA A 544 -3.10 -41.95 40.49
CA ALA A 544 -4.05 -41.05 41.16
C ALA A 544 -5.28 -40.71 40.29
N GLY A 545 -5.12 -40.71 38.97
CA GLY A 545 -6.20 -40.50 38.00
C GLY A 545 -7.09 -41.73 37.79
N ASP A 546 -6.57 -42.93 38.01
CA ASP A 546 -7.27 -44.22 37.78
C ASP A 546 -8.32 -44.57 38.87
N ASN A 547 -8.63 -43.63 39.78
CA ASN A 547 -9.66 -43.80 40.83
C ASN A 547 -10.91 -42.93 40.65
N LYS A 548 -11.07 -42.26 39.50
CA LYS A 548 -12.28 -41.51 39.15
C LYS A 548 -12.66 -41.70 37.68
N ASP A 549 -13.49 -42.72 37.46
CA ASP A 549 -14.52 -42.87 36.41
C ASP A 549 -14.51 -44.25 35.75
N GLU A 550 -15.04 -45.23 36.47
CA GLU A 550 -15.88 -46.24 35.82
C GLU A 550 -17.27 -45.61 35.59
N GLY A 551 -17.49 -45.03 34.41
CA GLY A 551 -18.84 -44.68 33.97
C GLY A 551 -18.93 -43.55 32.94
N GLY A 552 -18.57 -43.82 31.69
CA GLY A 552 -18.80 -42.84 30.62
C GLY A 552 -18.31 -43.29 29.25
N ASP A 553 -19.09 -44.16 28.63
CA ASP A 553 -19.07 -44.48 27.20
C ASP A 553 -19.02 -43.18 26.35
N THR A 554 -17.96 -42.95 25.58
CA THR A 554 -18.02 -42.20 24.30
C THR A 554 -16.78 -42.44 23.44
N ASP A 555 -17.05 -42.85 22.21
CA ASP A 555 -16.15 -43.04 21.08
C ASP A 555 -15.41 -41.75 20.63
N LYS A 556 -14.29 -41.96 19.91
CA LYS A 556 -13.48 -41.03 19.09
C LYS A 556 -12.50 -40.17 19.93
N ASP A 557 -11.22 -39.98 19.59
CA ASP A 557 -10.51 -40.12 18.33
C ASP A 557 -9.00 -40.20 18.63
N THR A 558 -8.29 -41.08 17.93
CA THR A 558 -6.85 -41.33 18.10
C THR A 558 -6.08 -40.58 17.02
N THR A 559 -5.38 -39.50 17.37
CA THR A 559 -4.36 -38.87 16.51
C THR A 559 -3.35 -38.10 17.34
N ALA A 560 -2.49 -38.81 18.08
CA ALA A 560 -1.32 -38.19 18.76
C ALA A 560 -0.25 -39.23 19.16
N GLN A 561 -0.07 -40.30 18.37
CA GLN A 561 0.86 -41.38 18.74
C GLN A 561 1.80 -41.83 17.60
N GLU A 562 1.96 -41.02 16.55
CA GLU A 562 2.90 -41.30 15.44
C GLU A 562 4.17 -40.42 15.42
N GLU A 563 4.30 -39.40 16.27
CA GLU A 563 5.50 -38.52 16.25
C GLU A 563 6.64 -38.96 17.19
N ALA A 564 6.49 -40.04 17.96
CA ALA A 564 7.50 -40.49 18.92
C ALA A 564 8.36 -41.68 18.44
N MET A 565 8.14 -42.20 17.21
CA MET A 565 8.86 -43.38 16.67
C MET A 565 9.75 -43.09 15.45
N ALA A 566 9.99 -41.83 15.10
CA ALA A 566 10.78 -41.46 13.92
C ALA A 566 12.23 -41.01 14.21
N MET A 567 12.79 -41.27 15.40
CA MET A 567 14.13 -40.79 15.78
C MET A 567 15.15 -41.90 16.08
N GLU A 568 14.96 -43.11 15.53
CA GLU A 568 15.92 -44.22 15.64
C GLU A 568 16.07 -44.98 14.30
N ALA A 569 16.43 -44.23 13.23
CA ALA A 569 16.76 -44.80 11.92
C ALA A 569 17.77 -43.95 11.13
N ALA A 570 18.80 -43.42 11.79
CA ALA A 570 19.88 -42.68 11.13
C ALA A 570 21.26 -43.11 11.67
N ALA A 571 21.61 -44.37 11.41
CA ALA A 571 22.96 -44.88 11.70
C ALA A 571 23.33 -46.08 10.83
N GLU A 572 23.25 -45.98 9.50
CA GLU A 572 24.05 -46.86 8.63
C GLU A 572 24.16 -46.36 7.20
N ALA A 573 25.39 -46.25 6.71
CA ALA A 573 25.87 -46.34 5.32
C ALA A 573 26.75 -45.17 4.89
N ALA A 574 28.05 -45.34 5.14
CA ALA A 574 29.12 -44.68 4.41
C ALA A 574 29.18 -45.16 2.95
N ALA A 575 29.34 -44.24 1.99
CA ALA A 575 30.20 -44.39 0.81
C ALA A 575 30.16 -43.12 -0.06
N ALA A 576 31.29 -42.45 -0.18
CA ALA A 576 31.51 -41.39 -1.16
C ALA A 576 31.69 -41.99 -2.58
N PRO A 577 31.17 -41.34 -3.65
CA PRO A 577 31.63 -41.58 -5.00
C PRO A 577 32.62 -40.50 -5.49
N PRO A 578 33.48 -40.86 -6.47
CA PRO A 578 34.65 -40.08 -6.86
C PRO A 578 34.31 -38.95 -7.85
N GLN A 579 35.14 -37.89 -7.80
CA GLN A 579 35.17 -36.79 -8.76
C GLN A 579 35.48 -37.31 -10.18
N ALA A 580 34.66 -36.89 -11.14
CA ALA A 580 34.91 -37.04 -12.57
C ALA A 580 35.35 -35.69 -13.15
N GLU A 581 36.40 -35.72 -13.98
CA GLU A 581 36.91 -34.56 -14.71
C GLU A 581 35.93 -34.09 -15.82
N PRO A 582 35.92 -32.79 -16.20
CA PRO A 582 34.93 -32.25 -17.13
C PRO A 582 35.25 -32.59 -18.60
N GLN A 583 34.20 -32.90 -19.36
CA GLN A 583 34.21 -33.08 -20.82
C GLN A 583 33.47 -31.91 -21.51
N PRO A 584 33.76 -31.60 -22.79
CA PRO A 584 33.70 -30.24 -23.34
C PRO A 584 32.30 -29.83 -23.85
N ASP A 585 31.31 -29.76 -22.96
CA ASP A 585 30.03 -29.04 -23.16
C ASP A 585 29.76 -27.97 -22.07
N ASP A 586 30.67 -27.83 -21.10
CA ASP A 586 30.53 -26.98 -19.88
C ASP A 586 30.38 -25.46 -20.15
N ALA A 587 30.77 -24.98 -21.34
CA ALA A 587 30.72 -23.55 -21.65
C ALA A 587 29.28 -22.99 -21.76
N LYS A 588 28.27 -23.84 -21.97
CA LYS A 588 26.86 -23.40 -21.99
C LYS A 588 26.22 -23.43 -20.59
N ASP A 589 26.73 -24.26 -19.70
CA ASP A 589 26.21 -24.39 -18.34
C ASP A 589 26.76 -23.31 -17.41
N GLU A 590 27.98 -22.81 -17.65
CA GLU A 590 28.56 -21.69 -16.89
C GLU A 590 27.80 -20.37 -17.15
N GLY A 591 27.47 -20.07 -18.42
CA GLY A 591 26.66 -18.90 -18.76
C GLY A 591 25.22 -18.99 -18.24
N LEU A 592 24.66 -20.19 -18.19
CA LEU A 592 23.34 -20.43 -17.59
C LEU A 592 23.39 -20.20 -16.06
N ALA A 593 24.39 -20.77 -15.38
CA ALA A 593 24.58 -20.59 -13.94
C ALA A 593 24.78 -19.12 -13.58
N GLN A 594 25.49 -18.35 -14.41
CA GLN A 594 25.71 -16.92 -14.20
C GLN A 594 24.43 -16.09 -14.36
N LEU A 595 23.59 -16.38 -15.35
CA LEU A 595 22.30 -15.68 -15.49
C LEU A 595 21.31 -16.07 -14.38
N VAL A 596 21.32 -17.33 -13.94
CA VAL A 596 20.49 -17.78 -12.83
C VAL A 596 20.95 -17.16 -11.50
N SER A 597 22.27 -17.01 -11.28
CA SER A 597 22.78 -16.31 -10.09
C SER A 597 22.48 -14.81 -10.09
N MET A 598 22.22 -14.21 -11.26
CA MET A 598 21.72 -12.83 -11.40
C MET A 598 20.20 -12.70 -11.16
N GLY A 599 19.50 -13.79 -10.85
CA GLY A 599 18.06 -13.80 -10.53
C GLY A 599 17.13 -14.09 -11.70
N PHE A 600 17.64 -14.41 -12.90
CA PHE A 600 16.79 -14.82 -14.02
C PHE A 600 16.39 -16.30 -13.92
N THR A 601 15.16 -16.65 -14.31
CA THR A 601 14.71 -18.06 -14.30
C THR A 601 15.52 -18.90 -15.29
N ALA A 602 15.76 -20.17 -14.96
CA ALA A 602 16.61 -21.05 -15.76
C ALA A 602 16.08 -21.25 -17.21
N MET A 603 14.76 -21.23 -17.41
CA MET A 603 14.17 -21.27 -18.75
C MET A 603 14.44 -20.00 -19.55
N PHE A 604 14.24 -18.83 -18.93
CA PHE A 604 14.44 -17.55 -19.61
C PHE A 604 15.92 -17.31 -19.92
N ALA A 605 16.82 -17.64 -18.99
CA ALA A 605 18.26 -17.63 -19.21
C ALA A 605 18.69 -18.55 -20.37
N ARG A 606 18.10 -19.76 -20.49
CA ARG A 606 18.35 -20.66 -21.64
C ARG A 606 17.82 -20.10 -22.95
N ALA A 607 16.67 -19.42 -22.95
CA ALA A 607 16.12 -18.78 -24.13
C ALA A 607 16.98 -17.60 -24.59
N ALA A 608 17.38 -16.73 -23.66
CA ALA A 608 18.27 -15.60 -23.91
C ALA A 608 19.64 -16.04 -24.43
N LEU A 609 20.24 -17.08 -23.85
CA LEU A 609 21.51 -17.65 -24.34
C LEU A 609 21.34 -18.31 -25.72
N ARG A 610 20.18 -18.87 -26.04
CA ARG A 610 19.92 -19.44 -27.36
C ARG A 610 19.82 -18.36 -28.43
N GLU A 611 19.10 -17.27 -28.15
CA GLU A 611 18.92 -16.15 -29.09
C GLU A 611 20.21 -15.36 -29.30
N THR A 612 21.06 -15.29 -28.29
CA THR A 612 22.32 -14.52 -28.33
C THR A 612 23.54 -15.35 -28.69
N GLY A 613 23.35 -16.61 -29.09
CA GLY A 613 24.43 -17.49 -29.53
C GLY A 613 25.40 -17.92 -28.42
N GLY A 614 24.93 -17.94 -27.16
CA GLY A 614 25.70 -18.32 -25.98
C GLY A 614 26.55 -17.19 -25.37
N ASN A 615 26.39 -15.95 -25.83
CA ASN A 615 27.09 -14.80 -25.27
C ASN A 615 26.33 -14.25 -24.05
N VAL A 616 26.93 -14.38 -22.86
CA VAL A 616 26.28 -14.01 -21.59
C VAL A 616 25.96 -12.52 -21.50
N GLU A 617 26.84 -11.63 -21.94
CA GLU A 617 26.61 -10.17 -21.89
C GLU A 617 25.42 -9.75 -22.75
N ASN A 618 25.34 -10.31 -23.96
CA ASN A 618 24.20 -10.07 -24.85
C ASN A 618 22.92 -10.70 -24.28
N ALA A 619 23.02 -11.86 -23.63
CA ALA A 619 21.89 -12.52 -22.97
C ALA A 619 21.35 -11.67 -21.80
N VAL A 620 22.22 -11.02 -21.00
CA VAL A 620 21.79 -10.07 -19.95
C VAL A 620 21.02 -8.90 -20.57
N ASN A 621 21.57 -8.27 -21.60
CA ASN A 621 20.88 -7.16 -22.27
C ASN A 621 19.53 -7.58 -22.89
N PHE A 622 19.47 -8.79 -23.45
CA PHE A 622 18.24 -9.37 -23.96
C PHE A 622 17.21 -9.62 -22.85
N CYS A 623 17.65 -10.13 -21.69
CA CYS A 623 16.79 -10.34 -20.52
C CYS A 623 16.23 -9.02 -19.98
N LEU A 624 17.06 -7.99 -19.85
CA LEU A 624 16.65 -6.68 -19.34
C LEU A 624 15.68 -5.96 -20.29
N SER A 625 15.88 -6.09 -21.60
CA SER A 625 15.02 -5.45 -22.61
C SER A 625 13.67 -6.16 -22.80
N ASN A 626 13.54 -7.40 -22.32
CA ASN A 626 12.35 -8.24 -22.49
C ASN A 626 11.80 -8.74 -21.14
N ALA A 627 11.96 -7.97 -20.07
CA ALA A 627 11.59 -8.37 -18.70
C ALA A 627 10.12 -8.80 -18.57
N GLN A 628 9.18 -8.11 -19.25
CA GLN A 628 7.76 -8.49 -19.28
C GLN A 628 7.50 -9.85 -19.95
N HIS A 629 8.38 -10.28 -20.88
CA HIS A 629 8.28 -11.58 -21.51
C HIS A 629 8.76 -12.71 -20.57
N ALA A 630 9.63 -12.39 -19.61
CA ALA A 630 10.12 -13.31 -18.58
C ALA A 630 9.02 -13.68 -17.59
N GLU A 631 8.22 -12.70 -17.14
CA GLU A 631 7.08 -12.94 -16.24
C GLU A 631 6.01 -13.83 -16.88
N ARG A 632 5.73 -13.64 -18.17
CA ARG A 632 4.79 -14.49 -18.89
C ARG A 632 5.25 -15.94 -19.01
N ILE A 633 6.57 -16.16 -19.18
CA ILE A 633 7.16 -17.50 -19.24
C ILE A 633 7.19 -18.16 -17.85
N ALA A 634 7.44 -17.38 -16.79
CA ALA A 634 7.39 -17.87 -15.40
C ALA A 634 5.96 -18.29 -15.00
N ALA A 635 4.93 -17.51 -15.38
CA ALA A 635 3.54 -17.87 -15.14
C ALA A 635 3.11 -19.14 -15.91
N GLU A 636 3.61 -19.33 -17.14
CA GLU A 636 3.40 -20.58 -17.90
C GLU A 636 4.10 -21.79 -17.25
N GLU A 637 5.26 -21.60 -16.60
CA GLU A 637 6.00 -22.64 -15.88
C GLU A 637 5.27 -23.10 -14.62
N GLU A 638 4.70 -22.18 -13.85
CA GLU A 638 3.91 -22.50 -12.66
C GLU A 638 2.64 -23.30 -13.00
N LEU A 639 2.00 -22.98 -14.12
CA LEU A 639 0.86 -23.72 -14.69
C LEU A 639 1.25 -25.13 -15.16
N LEU A 640 2.47 -25.32 -15.68
CA LEU A 640 2.96 -26.63 -16.16
C LEU A 640 3.52 -27.50 -15.02
N SER A 641 4.08 -26.89 -13.97
CA SER A 641 4.62 -27.60 -12.80
C SER A 641 3.53 -28.07 -11.83
N GLY A 642 2.38 -27.42 -11.79
CA GLY A 642 1.26 -27.77 -10.88
C GLY A 642 0.42 -29.01 -11.28
N GLY A 643 0.62 -29.61 -12.45
CA GLY A 643 -0.27 -30.64 -13.02
C GLY A 643 0.14 -32.11 -12.85
N GLY A 644 1.26 -32.42 -12.20
CA GLY A 644 1.93 -33.73 -12.33
C GLY A 644 1.72 -34.78 -11.21
N GLY A 645 0.70 -34.65 -10.36
CA GLY A 645 0.65 -35.38 -9.08
C GLY A 645 -0.44 -36.45 -8.88
N ALA A 646 -1.18 -36.90 -9.90
CA ALA A 646 -2.29 -37.86 -9.69
C ALA A 646 -2.51 -38.84 -10.86
N ALA A 647 -1.52 -39.67 -11.19
CA ALA A 647 -1.72 -40.89 -12.00
C ALA A 647 -0.53 -41.85 -11.94
N ALA A 648 -0.22 -42.43 -10.76
CA ALA A 648 0.51 -43.70 -10.64
C ALA A 648 0.55 -44.19 -9.17
N ALA A 649 -0.53 -44.83 -8.72
CA ALA A 649 -0.55 -45.84 -7.65
C ALA A 649 -1.85 -46.63 -7.75
#